data_AF-A0A934MGQ0-F1
#
_entry.id   AF-A0A934MGQ0-F1
#
_cell.length_a   1.000
_cell.length_b   1.000
_cell.length_c   1.000
_cell.angle_alpha   90.00
_cell.angle_beta   90.00
_cell.angle_gamma   90.00
#
_symmetry.space_group_name_H-M   'P 1'
#
loop_
_entity.id
_entity.type
_entity.pdbx_description
1 polymer ?
#
loop_
_entity_poly.entity_id
_entity_poly.type
_entity_poly.pdbx_seq_one_letter_code
_entity_poly.pdbx_strand_id
1 'polypeptide(L)'
;MNVIILPSARERDADANLSAFVAKGRASKAFGVVDFDADVWCDVQLSKAKRITAGNTGPKQLHFLVGTGARGAEDKGALAKPLNDFVKALLRLREEARPQHIENHRVMLRAVRHLHAIMEELNYDPCRLLPRHFDAAARRAVAMETPSTAYATGKFLAEIVGWINQHGVGRIRIEWRNVIPRPSNDDRISEDAAKRRTDKMPSPAALEALPKIAQLMNSTTLPADLIRMRTVELLVCGGWRINELLTIPADCEVEEGNVGDEDYRYGIRYFAEKGYGPDIKWISTPLISVAKRAISDIRRLTQDVREDAKFIFENPGKHPMPVLQGDADELIQVADMAAAFNTTGPIMTGICKTRQVNLPARGKIRRGDLACALLADVPVVPAAFPLKLHQFMFLIRENEMHARRGAVPGTVRTVVWEMISDFITGAEGVQNVFQRYGFSEPDGTLITVKSHAFRHWLNTLAQEGGMSQELIARWSGRKDMNQNSFYDHVSGADLAKKVRGMIESGGLIGQVAKVRETLPPIERDAFLATQISTGHVTDIGICAHDWQLAPCPVHGDCATCGEHIIDKNNADQRAAAERQLEQVESMLAIAEAEAVDGTLGAPRWVEAHRRKRIGLLEVIAVHNDIAIADGTFVHLGSKGSDGR
;
A
#
# COMPACT_ATOMS: atom_id res chain seq x y z
N MET A 1 -36.72 18.94 38.12
CA MET A 1 -35.96 18.18 37.11
C MET A 1 -34.66 17.76 37.79
N ASN A 2 -34.60 16.53 38.33
CA ASN A 2 -33.43 16.07 39.08
C ASN A 2 -32.33 15.73 38.09
N VAL A 3 -31.35 16.63 37.93
CA VAL A 3 -30.12 16.32 37.21
C VAL A 3 -29.30 15.43 38.13
N ILE A 4 -29.35 14.12 37.90
CA ILE A 4 -28.44 13.17 38.52
C ILE A 4 -27.09 13.38 37.85
N ILE A 5 -26.19 14.10 38.51
CA ILE A 5 -24.78 14.16 38.12
C ILE A 5 -24.20 12.80 38.47
N LEU A 6 -23.99 11.94 37.46
CA LEU A 6 -23.26 10.70 37.64
C LEU A 6 -21.82 11.06 38.05
N PRO A 7 -21.29 10.51 39.16
CA PRO A 7 -19.93 10.84 39.61
C PRO A 7 -18.93 10.58 38.49
N SER A 8 -17.99 11.49 38.32
CA SER A 8 -16.91 11.35 37.33
C SER A 8 -16.19 10.02 37.56
N ALA A 9 -15.65 9.38 36.51
CA ALA A 9 -14.83 8.18 36.67
C ALA A 9 -13.65 8.41 37.65
N ARG A 10 -13.25 9.67 37.84
CA ARG A 10 -12.21 10.08 38.81
C ARG A 10 -12.66 10.05 40.28
N GLU A 11 -13.97 9.98 40.52
CA GLU A 11 -14.61 10.01 41.86
C GLU A 11 -15.06 8.61 42.29
N ARG A 12 -14.84 7.58 41.45
CA ARG A 12 -15.16 6.18 41.73
C ARG A 12 -13.87 5.38 41.91
N ASP A 13 -13.95 4.30 42.68
CA ASP A 13 -12.86 3.33 42.73
C ASP A 13 -12.68 2.60 41.39
N ALA A 14 -11.50 1.99 41.22
CA ALA A 14 -11.10 1.31 40.00
C ALA A 14 -12.03 0.13 39.65
N ASP A 15 -12.50 -0.60 40.66
CA ASP A 15 -13.35 -1.78 40.51
C ASP A 15 -14.78 -1.39 40.04
N ALA A 16 -15.33 -0.29 40.56
CA ALA A 16 -16.58 0.29 40.11
C ALA A 16 -16.46 0.85 38.69
N ASN A 17 -15.31 1.45 38.34
CA ASN A 17 -15.04 1.89 36.97
C ASN A 17 -14.93 0.71 35.99
N LEU A 18 -14.25 -0.37 36.38
CA LEU A 18 -14.19 -1.60 35.58
C LEU A 18 -15.59 -2.18 35.36
N SER A 19 -16.40 -2.27 36.42
CA SER A 19 -17.78 -2.77 36.34
C SER A 19 -18.64 -1.90 35.43
N ALA A 20 -18.54 -0.57 35.55
CA ALA A 20 -19.23 0.38 34.69
C ALA A 20 -18.76 0.30 33.23
N PHE A 21 -17.47 0.10 32.99
CA PHE A 21 -16.89 -0.08 31.66
C PHE A 21 -17.41 -1.36 30.99
N VAL A 22 -17.43 -2.47 31.71
CA VAL A 22 -18.00 -3.74 31.23
C VAL A 22 -19.48 -3.62 30.96
N ALA A 23 -20.25 -2.97 31.85
CA ALA A 23 -21.68 -2.71 31.63
C ALA A 23 -21.92 -1.87 30.36
N LYS A 24 -21.09 -0.84 30.14
CA LYS A 24 -21.14 -0.03 28.92
C LYS A 24 -20.86 -0.85 27.66
N GLY A 25 -19.85 -1.73 27.71
CA GLY A 25 -19.54 -2.66 26.62
C GLY A 25 -20.68 -3.65 26.33
N ARG A 26 -21.33 -4.19 27.37
CA ARG A 26 -22.50 -5.07 27.23
C ARG A 26 -23.68 -4.35 26.57
N ALA A 27 -23.89 -3.07 26.88
CA ALA A 27 -24.95 -2.24 26.29
C ALA A 27 -24.66 -1.79 24.85
N SER A 28 -23.39 -1.76 24.42
CA SER A 28 -23.01 -1.37 23.06
C SER A 28 -23.56 -2.36 22.02
N LYS A 29 -24.07 -1.81 20.91
CA LYS A 29 -24.60 -2.58 19.76
C LYS A 29 -23.53 -2.94 18.73
N ALA A 30 -22.27 -2.55 18.97
CA ALA A 30 -21.16 -2.90 18.08
C ALA A 30 -21.02 -4.42 17.93
N PHE A 31 -20.64 -4.88 16.74
CA PHE A 31 -20.61 -6.29 16.33
C PHE A 31 -21.96 -6.99 16.15
N GLY A 32 -23.09 -6.30 16.33
CA GLY A 32 -24.42 -6.87 16.14
C GLY A 32 -24.85 -7.78 17.28
N VAL A 33 -25.73 -8.75 17.01
CA VAL A 33 -26.24 -9.71 18.00
C VAL A 33 -25.17 -10.78 18.25
N VAL A 34 -24.36 -10.59 19.29
CA VAL A 34 -23.37 -11.57 19.76
C VAL A 34 -23.60 -11.89 21.23
N ASP A 35 -23.43 -13.16 21.60
CA ASP A 35 -23.38 -13.59 22.99
C ASP A 35 -22.11 -13.05 23.64
N PHE A 36 -22.26 -12.07 24.53
CA PHE A 36 -21.13 -11.43 25.19
C PHE A 36 -20.31 -12.44 26.01
N ASP A 37 -20.95 -13.43 26.63
CA ASP A 37 -20.27 -14.35 27.54
C ASP A 37 -19.58 -15.51 26.81
N ALA A 38 -19.91 -15.77 25.53
CA ALA A 38 -19.25 -16.78 24.70
C ALA A 38 -17.75 -16.51 24.49
N ASP A 39 -16.96 -17.58 24.40
CA ASP A 39 -15.49 -17.50 24.19
C ASP A 39 -15.09 -17.18 22.75
N VAL A 40 -16.01 -17.41 21.81
CA VAL A 40 -15.85 -17.07 20.41
C VAL A 40 -17.08 -16.32 19.95
N TRP A 41 -16.89 -15.10 19.46
CA TRP A 41 -17.94 -14.36 18.77
C TRP A 41 -17.89 -14.72 17.29
N CYS A 42 -18.95 -15.36 16.80
CA CYS A 42 -19.14 -15.70 15.40
C CYS A 42 -19.93 -14.61 14.67
N ASP A 43 -19.69 -14.49 13.36
CA ASP A 43 -20.42 -13.62 12.44
C ASP A 43 -20.53 -12.15 12.87
N VAL A 44 -19.44 -11.62 13.44
CA VAL A 44 -19.43 -10.25 13.96
C VAL A 44 -19.70 -9.22 12.86
N GLN A 45 -20.63 -8.31 13.12
CA GLN A 45 -21.02 -7.25 12.19
C GLN A 45 -20.08 -6.04 12.32
N LEU A 46 -19.22 -5.83 11.34
CA LEU A 46 -18.27 -4.71 11.31
C LEU A 46 -18.89 -3.51 10.60
N SER A 47 -18.71 -2.31 11.16
CA SER A 47 -19.13 -1.08 10.47
C SER A 47 -18.21 -0.75 9.30
N LYS A 48 -16.93 -1.14 9.38
CA LYS A 48 -15.96 -0.94 8.28
C LYS A 48 -15.83 -2.19 7.41
N ALA A 49 -16.53 -2.22 6.28
CA ALA A 49 -16.40 -3.27 5.29
C ALA A 49 -15.05 -3.19 4.52
N LYS A 50 -14.48 -4.35 4.17
CA LYS A 50 -13.43 -4.41 3.14
C LYS A 50 -14.06 -4.26 1.75
N ARG A 51 -13.25 -3.95 0.74
CA ARG A 51 -13.69 -4.06 -0.66
C ARG A 51 -14.07 -5.50 -0.97
N ILE A 52 -15.02 -5.66 -1.87
CA ILE A 52 -15.52 -6.96 -2.36
C ILE A 52 -14.40 -7.82 -2.98
N THR A 53 -13.32 -7.19 -3.45
CA THR A 53 -12.14 -7.80 -4.08
C THR A 53 -11.02 -8.17 -3.11
N ALA A 54 -11.13 -7.78 -1.83
CA ALA A 54 -10.23 -8.28 -0.81
C ALA A 54 -10.49 -9.80 -0.69
N GLY A 55 -9.45 -10.61 -0.91
CA GLY A 55 -9.50 -12.08 -0.88
C GLY A 55 -10.09 -12.65 0.41
N ASN A 56 -10.14 -13.98 0.49
CA ASN A 56 -11.04 -14.69 1.40
C ASN A 56 -10.98 -14.11 2.83
N THR A 57 -12.01 -13.34 3.20
CA THR A 57 -12.17 -12.86 4.57
C THR A 57 -12.68 -14.05 5.34
N GLY A 58 -11.76 -14.91 5.77
CA GLY A 58 -12.05 -16.05 6.63
C GLY A 58 -13.02 -15.64 7.76
N PRO A 59 -13.70 -16.61 8.38
CA PRO A 59 -14.90 -16.37 9.18
C PRO A 59 -14.73 -15.16 10.09
N LYS A 60 -15.75 -14.28 10.14
CA LYS A 60 -15.74 -13.04 10.93
C LYS A 60 -15.87 -13.39 12.41
N GLN A 61 -14.79 -13.95 12.95
CA GLN A 61 -14.71 -14.49 14.29
C GLN A 61 -13.65 -13.76 15.10
N LEU A 62 -13.99 -13.50 16.36
CA LEU A 62 -13.11 -13.00 17.40
C LEU A 62 -13.01 -14.05 18.51
N HIS A 63 -11.79 -14.51 18.77
CA HIS A 63 -11.51 -15.64 19.67
C HIS A 63 -10.90 -15.10 20.97
N PHE A 64 -11.67 -15.14 22.05
CA PHE A 64 -11.27 -14.71 23.39
C PHE A 64 -10.59 -15.85 24.16
N LEU A 65 -9.65 -16.51 23.48
CA LEU A 65 -8.91 -17.67 23.97
C LEU A 65 -7.46 -17.29 24.25
N VAL A 66 -6.82 -18.02 25.15
CA VAL A 66 -5.37 -17.92 25.42
C VAL A 66 -4.56 -18.29 24.17
N GLY A 67 -5.04 -19.29 23.42
CA GLY A 67 -4.51 -19.70 22.12
C GLY A 67 -5.04 -18.86 20.95
N THR A 68 -4.45 -19.07 19.77
CA THR A 68 -4.88 -18.38 18.53
C THR A 68 -6.15 -18.97 17.92
N GLY A 69 -6.61 -20.13 18.38
CA GLY A 69 -7.77 -20.84 17.82
C GLY A 69 -7.58 -21.29 16.37
N ALA A 70 -6.33 -21.31 15.87
CA ALA A 70 -6.01 -21.77 14.53
C ALA A 70 -6.17 -23.30 14.42
N ARG A 71 -6.47 -23.81 13.21
CA ARG A 71 -6.49 -25.25 12.94
C ARG A 71 -5.17 -25.88 13.39
N GLY A 72 -5.23 -26.81 14.35
CA GLY A 72 -4.06 -27.50 14.91
C GLY A 72 -3.39 -26.81 16.10
N ALA A 73 -3.87 -25.65 16.57
CA ALA A 73 -3.41 -25.07 17.83
C ALA A 73 -4.05 -25.79 19.01
N GLU A 74 -3.26 -26.16 20.02
CA GLU A 74 -3.78 -26.68 21.28
C GLU A 74 -4.79 -25.70 21.89
N ASP A 75 -5.97 -26.22 22.27
CA ASP A 75 -6.98 -25.43 22.96
C ASP A 75 -6.50 -25.15 24.38
N LYS A 76 -6.06 -23.91 24.62
CA LYS A 76 -5.55 -23.46 25.93
C LYS A 76 -6.62 -22.80 26.80
N GLY A 77 -7.91 -22.95 26.42
CA GLY A 77 -9.05 -22.41 27.15
C GLY A 77 -9.27 -20.91 26.97
N ALA A 78 -10.36 -20.42 27.57
CA ALA A 78 -10.79 -19.03 27.54
C ALA A 78 -9.82 -18.09 28.29
N LEU A 79 -9.78 -16.82 27.88
CA LEU A 79 -9.15 -15.79 28.70
C LEU A 79 -9.83 -15.73 30.08
N ALA A 80 -9.02 -15.60 31.12
CA ALA A 80 -9.51 -15.56 32.49
C ALA A 80 -10.26 -14.25 32.81
N LYS A 81 -11.29 -14.34 33.65
CA LYS A 81 -11.98 -13.17 34.21
C LYS A 81 -11.17 -12.60 35.38
N PRO A 82 -11.18 -11.27 35.61
CA PRO A 82 -12.01 -10.26 34.94
C PRO A 82 -11.44 -9.65 33.65
N LEU A 83 -10.21 -9.99 33.24
CA LEU A 83 -9.60 -9.48 32.00
C LEU A 83 -10.45 -9.75 30.75
N ASN A 84 -11.03 -10.95 30.62
CA ASN A 84 -11.84 -11.32 29.46
C ASN A 84 -13.03 -10.36 29.26
N ASP A 85 -13.78 -10.09 30.33
CA ASP A 85 -14.94 -9.19 30.30
C ASP A 85 -14.53 -7.75 29.95
N PHE A 86 -13.37 -7.29 30.46
CA PHE A 86 -12.78 -6.01 30.08
C PHE A 86 -12.44 -5.95 28.59
N VAL A 87 -11.80 -6.98 28.03
CA VAL A 87 -11.35 -7.02 26.63
C VAL A 87 -12.53 -7.08 25.67
N LYS A 88 -13.57 -7.85 26.01
CA LYS A 88 -14.83 -7.89 25.25
C LYS A 88 -15.49 -6.52 25.22
N ALA A 89 -15.56 -5.83 26.36
CA ALA A 89 -16.09 -4.48 26.44
C ALA A 89 -15.23 -3.47 25.64
N LEU A 90 -13.91 -3.57 25.75
CA LEU A 90 -12.95 -2.75 25.03
C LEU A 90 -13.15 -2.86 23.51
N LEU A 91 -13.25 -4.08 22.96
CA LEU A 91 -13.42 -4.26 21.52
C LEU A 91 -14.72 -3.64 21.00
N ARG A 92 -15.84 -3.79 21.73
CA ARG A 92 -17.12 -3.18 21.35
C ARG A 92 -17.04 -1.65 21.36
N LEU A 93 -16.54 -1.08 22.46
CA LEU A 93 -16.41 0.38 22.60
C LEU A 93 -15.43 0.97 21.60
N ARG A 94 -14.38 0.22 21.26
CA ARG A 94 -13.41 0.58 20.22
C ARG A 94 -14.04 0.62 18.83
N GLU A 95 -14.83 -0.39 18.47
CA GLU A 95 -15.53 -0.41 17.17
C GLU A 95 -16.58 0.71 17.09
N GLU A 96 -17.28 1.00 18.18
CA GLU A 96 -18.25 2.10 18.26
C GLU A 96 -17.57 3.49 18.15
N ALA A 97 -16.46 3.70 18.85
CA ALA A 97 -15.74 4.98 18.82
C ALA A 97 -15.04 5.24 17.49
N ARG A 98 -14.41 4.20 16.91
CA ARG A 98 -13.71 4.29 15.63
C ARG A 98 -13.70 2.94 14.93
N PRO A 99 -14.62 2.69 13.98
CA PRO A 99 -14.69 1.43 13.24
C PRO A 99 -13.36 0.99 12.61
N GLN A 100 -13.01 -0.28 12.78
CA GLN A 100 -11.78 -0.88 12.25
C GLN A 100 -12.05 -2.16 11.46
N HIS A 101 -11.08 -2.58 10.65
CA HIS A 101 -11.11 -3.92 10.07
C HIS A 101 -10.86 -4.97 11.17
N ILE A 102 -11.44 -6.17 10.99
CA ILE A 102 -11.35 -7.27 11.96
C ILE A 102 -9.91 -7.66 12.29
N GLU A 103 -8.97 -7.54 11.34
CA GLU A 103 -7.56 -7.83 11.57
C GLU A 103 -6.98 -6.97 12.68
N ASN A 104 -7.36 -5.69 12.76
CA ASN A 104 -6.89 -4.81 13.83
C ASN A 104 -7.43 -5.25 15.19
N HIS A 105 -8.68 -5.72 15.26
CA HIS A 105 -9.24 -6.32 16.48
C HIS A 105 -8.52 -7.62 16.85
N ARG A 106 -8.15 -8.44 15.86
CA ARG A 106 -7.35 -9.67 16.08
C ARG A 106 -5.94 -9.36 16.58
N VAL A 107 -5.29 -8.30 16.10
CA VAL A 107 -3.99 -7.86 16.65
C VAL A 107 -4.14 -7.37 18.09
N MET A 108 -5.22 -6.66 18.42
CA MET A 108 -5.51 -6.27 19.80
C MET A 108 -5.67 -7.50 20.71
N LEU A 109 -6.41 -8.53 20.28
CA LEU A 109 -6.52 -9.79 21.02
C LEU A 109 -5.17 -10.49 21.19
N ARG A 110 -4.31 -10.45 20.18
CA ARG A 110 -2.93 -10.96 20.30
C ARG A 110 -2.12 -10.20 21.35
N ALA A 111 -2.21 -8.87 21.39
CA ALA A 111 -1.58 -8.06 22.43
C ALA A 111 -2.11 -8.42 23.84
N VAL A 112 -3.43 -8.63 23.95
CA VAL A 112 -4.06 -9.11 25.20
C VAL A 112 -3.52 -10.48 25.61
N ARG A 113 -3.26 -11.41 24.69
CA ARG A 113 -2.69 -12.74 25.04
C ARG A 113 -1.30 -12.63 25.64
N HIS A 114 -0.46 -11.71 25.16
CA HIS A 114 0.85 -11.45 25.77
C HIS A 114 0.71 -10.83 27.16
N LEU A 115 -0.30 -9.99 27.35
CA LEU A 115 -0.61 -9.41 28.66
C LEU A 115 -1.18 -10.47 29.63
N HIS A 116 -2.14 -11.27 29.18
CA HIS A 116 -2.74 -12.36 29.97
C HIS A 116 -1.68 -13.31 30.53
N ALA A 117 -0.68 -13.67 29.72
CA ALA A 117 0.40 -14.56 30.13
C ALA A 117 1.26 -14.03 31.30
N ILE A 118 1.21 -12.73 31.61
CA ILE A 118 1.96 -12.12 32.72
C ILE A 118 1.06 -11.66 33.88
N MET A 119 -0.26 -11.93 33.80
CA MET A 119 -1.26 -11.45 34.77
C MET A 119 -1.71 -12.51 35.79
N GLU A 120 -1.10 -13.71 35.81
CA GLU A 120 -1.48 -14.78 36.75
C GLU A 120 -1.37 -14.32 38.22
N GLU A 121 -0.26 -13.71 38.61
CA GLU A 121 -0.05 -13.14 39.96
C GLU A 121 -1.00 -11.98 40.30
N LEU A 122 -1.66 -11.40 39.28
CA LEU A 122 -2.63 -10.33 39.43
C LEU A 122 -4.07 -10.86 39.51
N ASN A 123 -4.27 -12.18 39.48
CA ASN A 123 -5.57 -12.82 39.28
C ASN A 123 -6.30 -12.28 38.04
N TYR A 124 -5.55 -11.93 36.99
CA TYR A 124 -6.09 -11.38 35.75
C TYR A 124 -6.92 -10.10 35.92
N ASP A 125 -6.65 -9.32 36.96
CA ASP A 125 -7.35 -8.06 37.25
C ASP A 125 -6.73 -6.87 36.46
N PRO A 126 -7.46 -6.25 35.51
CA PRO A 126 -7.01 -5.07 34.79
C PRO A 126 -6.71 -3.87 35.69
N CYS A 127 -7.39 -3.75 36.85
CA CYS A 127 -7.22 -2.62 37.76
C CYS A 127 -5.83 -2.58 38.41
N ARG A 128 -5.15 -3.74 38.47
CA ARG A 128 -3.81 -3.92 39.05
C ARG A 128 -2.68 -3.80 38.02
N LEU A 129 -2.99 -3.45 36.77
CA LEU A 129 -1.99 -3.26 35.73
C LEU A 129 -1.08 -2.05 36.02
N LEU A 130 0.20 -2.21 35.69
CA LEU A 130 1.28 -1.26 35.93
C LEU A 130 2.21 -1.23 34.71
N PRO A 131 3.01 -0.17 34.50
CA PRO A 131 3.91 -0.08 33.35
C PRO A 131 4.79 -1.33 33.13
N ARG A 132 5.35 -1.89 34.22
CA ARG A 132 6.18 -3.10 34.18
C ARG A 132 5.49 -4.33 33.55
N HIS A 133 4.17 -4.43 33.67
CA HIS A 133 3.38 -5.52 33.09
C HIS A 133 3.33 -5.39 31.56
N PHE A 134 3.25 -4.15 31.05
CA PHE A 134 3.33 -3.88 29.61
C PHE A 134 4.75 -4.07 29.06
N ASP A 135 5.80 -3.76 29.82
CA ASP A 135 7.18 -4.06 29.45
C ASP A 135 7.45 -5.57 29.36
N ALA A 136 6.89 -6.35 30.29
CA ALA A 136 6.97 -7.81 30.26
C ALA A 136 6.23 -8.38 29.04
N ALA A 137 5.01 -7.90 28.76
CA ALA A 137 4.25 -8.30 27.58
C ALA A 137 4.95 -7.92 26.26
N ALA A 138 5.57 -6.73 26.19
CA ALA A 138 6.34 -6.30 25.03
C ALA A 138 7.57 -7.17 24.79
N ARG A 139 8.34 -7.51 25.85
CA ARG A 139 9.48 -8.44 25.76
C ARG A 139 9.04 -9.82 25.27
N ARG A 140 7.90 -10.33 25.75
CA ARG A 140 7.33 -11.59 25.28
C ARG A 140 6.95 -11.52 23.79
N ALA A 141 6.33 -10.43 23.34
CA ALA A 141 6.00 -10.24 21.94
C ALA A 141 7.26 -10.26 21.04
N VAL A 142 8.34 -9.57 21.46
CA VAL A 142 9.63 -9.59 20.73
C VAL A 142 10.22 -11.00 20.66
N ALA A 143 10.10 -11.80 21.72
CA ALA A 143 10.65 -13.16 21.74
C ALA A 143 9.87 -14.17 20.87
N MET A 144 8.59 -13.92 20.61
CA MET A 144 7.70 -14.88 19.94
C MET A 144 7.27 -14.46 18.53
N GLU A 145 7.45 -13.19 18.15
CA GLU A 145 6.90 -12.63 16.92
C GLU A 145 7.99 -12.02 16.02
N THR A 146 7.69 -11.88 14.72
CA THR A 146 8.57 -11.14 13.82
C THR A 146 8.65 -9.66 14.21
N PRO A 147 9.75 -8.94 13.91
CA PRO A 147 9.93 -7.54 14.35
C PRO A 147 8.75 -6.62 13.99
N SER A 148 8.21 -6.75 12.77
CA SER A 148 7.04 -5.98 12.31
C SER A 148 5.77 -6.30 13.10
N THR A 149 5.57 -7.58 13.43
CA THR A 149 4.41 -8.05 14.19
C THR A 149 4.52 -7.60 15.65
N ALA A 150 5.69 -7.76 16.27
CA ALA A 150 5.97 -7.31 17.62
C ALA A 150 5.75 -5.80 17.78
N TYR A 151 6.25 -5.00 16.83
CA TYR A 151 6.00 -3.55 16.83
C TYR A 151 4.51 -3.22 16.74
N ALA A 152 3.76 -3.90 15.88
CA ALA A 152 2.31 -3.73 15.80
C ALA A 152 1.63 -4.10 17.14
N THR A 153 1.99 -5.23 17.73
CA THR A 153 1.53 -5.68 19.05
C THR A 153 1.80 -4.60 20.12
N GLY A 154 2.99 -4.01 20.13
CA GLY A 154 3.35 -2.91 21.05
C GLY A 154 2.49 -1.65 20.89
N LYS A 155 2.07 -1.29 19.66
CA LYS A 155 1.12 -0.20 19.45
C LYS A 155 -0.25 -0.49 20.08
N PHE A 156 -0.72 -1.72 20.00
CA PHE A 156 -2.00 -2.12 20.60
C PHE A 156 -1.92 -2.23 22.13
N LEU A 157 -0.77 -2.60 22.70
CA LEU A 157 -0.52 -2.48 24.14
C LEU A 157 -0.64 -1.02 24.61
N ALA A 158 -0.08 -0.07 23.86
CA ALA A 158 -0.20 1.36 24.17
C ALA A 158 -1.65 1.85 24.03
N GLU A 159 -2.39 1.32 23.06
CA GLU A 159 -3.82 1.61 22.92
C GLU A 159 -4.62 1.13 24.14
N ILE A 160 -4.37 -0.10 24.63
CA ILE A 160 -5.00 -0.64 25.85
C ILE A 160 -4.74 0.27 27.07
N VAL A 161 -3.50 0.74 27.25
CA VAL A 161 -3.13 1.73 28.29
C VAL A 161 -3.97 2.99 28.16
N GLY A 162 -4.16 3.50 26.95
CA GLY A 162 -5.02 4.65 26.66
C GLY A 162 -6.45 4.47 27.17
N TRP A 163 -7.06 3.30 26.88
CA TRP A 163 -8.41 2.96 27.34
C TRP A 163 -8.51 2.82 28.86
N ILE A 164 -7.53 2.16 29.50
CA ILE A 164 -7.47 2.03 30.96
C ILE A 164 -7.43 3.41 31.63
N ASN A 165 -6.57 4.30 31.13
CA ASN A 165 -6.42 5.66 31.66
C ASN A 165 -7.65 6.53 31.40
N GLN A 166 -8.24 6.45 30.20
CA GLN A 166 -9.41 7.24 29.82
C GLN A 166 -10.63 6.90 30.69
N HIS A 167 -10.78 5.63 31.07
CA HIS A 167 -11.93 5.14 31.83
C HIS A 167 -11.66 4.96 33.33
N GLY A 168 -10.48 5.31 33.82
CA GLY A 168 -10.14 5.20 35.25
C GLY A 168 -10.17 3.75 35.77
N VAL A 169 -9.91 2.77 34.89
CA VAL A 169 -9.91 1.35 35.27
C VAL A 169 -8.68 0.99 36.09
N GLY A 170 -7.55 1.64 35.84
CA GLY A 170 -6.33 1.42 36.62
C GLY A 170 -6.38 2.16 37.96
N ARG A 171 -5.85 1.55 39.03
CA ARG A 171 -5.68 2.22 40.34
C ARG A 171 -4.75 3.44 40.28
N ILE A 172 -3.84 3.44 39.31
CA ILE A 172 -2.98 4.56 38.99
C ILE A 172 -3.03 4.84 37.50
N ARG A 173 -2.71 6.08 37.10
CA ARG A 173 -2.48 6.42 35.71
C ARG A 173 -1.23 5.67 35.22
N ILE A 174 -1.37 4.95 34.12
CA ILE A 174 -0.30 4.16 33.53
C ILE A 174 0.38 5.01 32.46
N GLU A 175 1.61 5.43 32.71
CA GLU A 175 2.44 6.13 31.72
C GLU A 175 3.37 5.12 31.03
N TRP A 176 2.88 4.59 29.90
CA TRP A 176 3.64 3.64 29.10
C TRP A 176 3.56 3.99 27.62
N ARG A 177 4.66 3.82 26.91
CA ARG A 177 4.76 4.00 25.45
C ARG A 177 5.36 2.74 24.86
N ASN A 178 5.08 2.49 23.58
CA ASN A 178 5.64 1.34 22.90
C ASN A 178 7.18 1.37 22.91
N VAL A 179 7.78 0.46 23.67
CA VAL A 179 9.24 0.29 23.81
C VAL A 179 9.85 -0.48 22.63
N ILE A 180 9.02 -1.15 21.83
CA ILE A 180 9.49 -1.93 20.68
C ILE A 180 9.81 -0.94 19.56
N PRO A 181 11.06 -0.88 19.07
CA PRO A 181 11.42 0.02 17.99
C PRO A 181 10.66 -0.40 16.73
N ARG A 182 10.23 0.60 15.96
CA ARG A 182 9.74 0.34 14.61
C ARG A 182 10.90 -0.29 13.83
N PRO A 183 10.69 -1.43 13.15
CA PRO A 183 11.69 -1.92 12.20
C PRO A 183 11.96 -0.82 11.19
N SER A 184 13.16 -0.24 11.25
CA SER A 184 13.59 0.80 10.34
C SER A 184 14.07 0.15 9.04
N ASN A 185 13.62 0.70 7.93
CA ASN A 185 14.18 0.45 6.61
C ASN A 185 14.92 1.71 6.11
N ASP A 186 15.36 2.59 7.03
CA ASP A 186 15.97 3.89 6.69
C ASP A 186 17.39 3.75 6.16
N ASP A 187 18.01 2.58 6.35
CA ASP A 187 19.22 2.24 5.61
C ASP A 187 18.84 1.97 4.15
N ARG A 188 19.09 2.98 3.32
CA ARG A 188 18.86 3.01 1.87
C ARG A 188 20.11 2.68 1.06
N ILE A 189 21.26 2.57 1.73
CA ILE A 189 22.58 2.61 1.08
C ILE A 189 23.28 1.25 1.20
N SER A 190 23.04 0.47 2.26
CA SER A 190 23.68 -0.84 2.40
C SER A 190 23.36 -1.81 1.27
N GLU A 191 24.20 -2.84 1.13
CA GLU A 191 23.96 -3.97 0.22
C GLU A 191 22.61 -4.65 0.51
N ASP A 192 22.22 -4.75 1.78
CA ASP A 192 20.89 -5.25 2.17
C ASP A 192 19.77 -4.33 1.67
N ALA A 193 19.98 -3.01 1.69
CA ALA A 193 19.03 -2.04 1.14
C ALA A 193 18.92 -2.13 -0.39
N ALA A 194 20.05 -2.31 -1.08
CA ALA A 194 20.08 -2.55 -2.52
C ALA A 194 19.37 -3.85 -2.88
N LYS A 195 19.67 -4.96 -2.19
CA LYS A 195 19.02 -6.26 -2.38
C LYS A 195 17.51 -6.18 -2.16
N ARG A 196 17.05 -5.56 -1.07
CA ARG A 196 15.61 -5.32 -0.82
C ARG A 196 14.92 -4.47 -1.89
N ARG A 197 15.64 -3.61 -2.61
CA ARG A 197 15.09 -2.83 -3.73
C ARG A 197 14.97 -3.70 -4.97
N THR A 198 16.02 -4.45 -5.30
CA THR A 198 16.01 -5.43 -6.40
C THR A 198 14.90 -6.46 -6.21
N ASP A 199 14.71 -6.99 -5.00
CA ASP A 199 13.66 -7.96 -4.66
C ASP A 199 12.22 -7.42 -4.81
N LYS A 200 12.04 -6.10 -4.91
CA LYS A 200 10.73 -5.45 -5.14
C LYS A 200 10.44 -5.21 -6.62
N MET A 201 11.43 -5.37 -7.48
CA MET A 201 11.33 -5.20 -8.93
C MET A 201 11.06 -6.56 -9.58
N PRO A 202 10.32 -6.61 -10.69
CA PRO A 202 10.30 -7.80 -11.54
C PRO A 202 11.71 -8.08 -12.09
N SER A 203 12.12 -9.34 -12.19
CA SER A 203 13.37 -9.70 -12.84
C SER A 203 13.34 -9.36 -14.34
N PRO A 204 14.49 -9.13 -14.99
CA PRO A 204 14.54 -8.95 -16.44
C PRO A 204 13.92 -10.12 -17.20
N ALA A 205 14.18 -11.36 -16.75
CA ALA A 205 13.58 -12.56 -17.32
C ALA A 205 12.03 -12.54 -17.25
N ALA A 206 11.47 -12.07 -16.12
CA ALA A 206 10.03 -11.89 -16.01
C ALA A 206 9.48 -10.85 -16.99
N LEU A 207 10.15 -9.70 -17.13
CA LEU A 207 9.74 -8.62 -18.04
C LEU A 207 9.79 -9.07 -19.51
N GLU A 208 10.72 -9.95 -19.87
CA GLU A 208 10.77 -10.54 -21.21
C GLU A 208 9.74 -11.66 -21.42
N ALA A 209 9.46 -12.46 -20.41
CA ALA A 209 8.55 -13.60 -20.51
C ALA A 209 7.08 -13.16 -20.62
N LEU A 210 6.66 -12.16 -19.84
CA LEU A 210 5.27 -11.68 -19.80
C LEU A 210 4.67 -11.32 -21.17
N PRO A 211 5.31 -10.47 -22.02
CA PRO A 211 4.76 -10.15 -23.34
C PRO A 211 4.71 -11.36 -24.27
N LYS A 212 5.72 -12.26 -24.20
CA LYS A 212 5.74 -13.50 -24.99
C LYS A 212 4.56 -14.41 -24.61
N ILE A 213 4.35 -14.61 -23.31
CA ILE A 213 3.19 -15.37 -22.78
C ILE A 213 1.88 -14.71 -23.23
N ALA A 214 1.75 -13.40 -23.08
CA ALA A 214 0.53 -12.68 -23.44
C ALA A 214 0.18 -12.76 -24.94
N GLN A 215 1.17 -12.90 -25.82
CA GLN A 215 0.99 -13.12 -27.26
C GLN A 215 0.61 -14.56 -27.60
N LEU A 216 1.15 -15.53 -26.86
CA LEU A 216 0.76 -16.94 -27.01
C LEU A 216 -0.68 -17.20 -26.55
N MET A 217 -1.17 -16.41 -25.60
CA MET A 217 -2.56 -16.49 -25.14
C MET A 217 -3.54 -15.91 -26.17
N ASN A 218 -4.41 -16.78 -26.68
CA ASN A 218 -5.40 -16.48 -27.71
C ASN A 218 -6.77 -17.10 -27.36
N SER A 219 -7.69 -17.16 -28.32
CA SER A 219 -9.05 -17.66 -28.13
C SER A 219 -9.16 -19.13 -27.67
N THR A 220 -8.09 -19.94 -27.81
CA THR A 220 -8.05 -21.33 -27.31
C THR A 220 -7.55 -21.43 -25.87
N THR A 221 -7.07 -20.32 -25.30
CA THR A 221 -6.64 -20.27 -23.90
C THR A 221 -7.85 -20.31 -22.96
N LEU A 222 -7.71 -20.97 -21.82
CA LEU A 222 -8.76 -21.00 -20.80
C LEU A 222 -9.21 -19.57 -20.43
N PRO A 223 -10.52 -19.27 -20.43
CA PRO A 223 -11.02 -17.94 -20.10
C PRO A 223 -10.46 -17.35 -18.81
N ALA A 224 -10.33 -18.19 -17.77
CA ALA A 224 -9.77 -17.79 -16.48
C ALA A 224 -8.34 -17.26 -16.58
N ASP A 225 -7.49 -17.91 -17.37
CA ASP A 225 -6.09 -17.50 -17.55
C ASP A 225 -5.99 -16.27 -18.43
N LEU A 226 -6.87 -16.15 -19.43
CA LEU A 226 -6.92 -14.94 -20.26
C LEU A 226 -7.32 -13.73 -19.40
N ILE A 227 -8.34 -13.84 -18.54
CA ILE A 227 -8.72 -12.77 -17.61
C ILE A 227 -7.53 -12.39 -16.70
N ARG A 228 -6.83 -13.38 -16.12
CA ARG A 228 -5.67 -13.13 -15.26
C ARG A 228 -4.54 -12.45 -16.00
N MET A 229 -4.20 -12.91 -17.20
CA MET A 229 -3.11 -12.33 -17.99
C MET A 229 -3.46 -10.91 -18.46
N ARG A 230 -4.69 -10.67 -18.94
CA ARG A 230 -5.17 -9.31 -19.26
C ARG A 230 -5.18 -8.40 -18.03
N THR A 231 -5.45 -8.94 -16.84
CA THR A 231 -5.31 -8.18 -15.59
C THR A 231 -3.86 -7.78 -15.33
N VAL A 232 -2.90 -8.69 -15.56
CA VAL A 232 -1.46 -8.39 -15.44
C VAL A 232 -1.04 -7.32 -16.46
N GLU A 233 -1.51 -7.40 -17.71
CA GLU A 233 -1.25 -6.37 -18.72
C GLU A 233 -1.74 -4.99 -18.28
N LEU A 234 -2.94 -4.91 -17.71
CA LEU A 234 -3.44 -3.64 -17.16
C LEU A 234 -2.57 -3.17 -15.98
N LEU A 235 -2.15 -4.05 -15.07
CA LEU A 235 -1.21 -3.66 -14.00
C LEU A 235 0.09 -3.07 -14.55
N VAL A 236 0.59 -3.60 -15.68
CA VAL A 236 1.76 -3.09 -16.42
C VAL A 236 1.46 -1.78 -17.16
N CYS A 237 0.23 -1.56 -17.64
CA CYS A 237 -0.15 -0.33 -18.34
C CYS A 237 -0.32 0.87 -17.41
N GLY A 238 -0.92 0.66 -16.23
CA GLY A 238 -1.33 1.75 -15.35
C GLY A 238 -0.86 1.65 -13.91
N GLY A 239 -0.10 0.62 -13.51
CA GLY A 239 0.51 0.55 -12.19
C GLY A 239 -0.48 0.68 -11.02
N TRP A 240 -1.72 0.23 -11.20
CA TRP A 240 -2.76 0.32 -10.17
C TRP A 240 -2.39 -0.47 -8.91
N ARG A 241 -3.00 -0.12 -7.77
CA ARG A 241 -3.17 -1.15 -6.74
C ARG A 241 -4.14 -2.18 -7.30
N ILE A 242 -3.84 -3.47 -7.10
CA ILE A 242 -4.65 -4.54 -7.67
C ILE A 242 -6.15 -4.42 -7.29
N ASN A 243 -6.46 -4.08 -6.05
CA ASN A 243 -7.84 -3.88 -5.60
C ASN A 243 -8.53 -2.64 -6.18
N GLU A 244 -7.77 -1.65 -6.69
CA GLU A 244 -8.33 -0.52 -7.45
C GLU A 244 -8.73 -0.99 -8.85
N LEU A 245 -7.84 -1.73 -9.52
CA LEU A 245 -8.08 -2.30 -10.85
C LEU A 245 -9.25 -3.28 -10.86
N LEU A 246 -9.32 -4.20 -9.90
CA LEU A 246 -10.39 -5.21 -9.83
C LEU A 246 -11.79 -4.61 -9.55
N THR A 247 -11.87 -3.31 -9.28
CA THR A 247 -13.12 -2.58 -8.99
C THR A 247 -13.49 -1.53 -10.04
N ILE A 248 -12.82 -1.53 -11.21
CA ILE A 248 -13.17 -0.59 -12.28
C ILE A 248 -14.54 -0.92 -12.90
N PRO A 249 -15.27 0.09 -13.40
CA PRO A 249 -16.54 -0.13 -14.07
C PRO A 249 -16.34 -0.83 -15.43
N ALA A 250 -17.35 -1.52 -15.93
CA ALA A 250 -17.30 -2.15 -17.25
C ALA A 250 -17.18 -1.11 -18.39
N ASP A 251 -17.77 0.06 -18.22
CA ASP A 251 -17.65 1.26 -19.06
C ASP A 251 -16.50 2.18 -18.62
N CYS A 252 -15.33 1.60 -18.31
CA CYS A 252 -14.19 2.35 -17.79
C CYS A 252 -13.46 3.20 -18.83
N GLU A 253 -13.62 2.96 -20.13
CA GLU A 253 -12.79 3.60 -21.16
C GLU A 253 -13.17 5.07 -21.36
N VAL A 254 -12.15 5.91 -21.52
CA VAL A 254 -12.26 7.35 -21.81
C VAL A 254 -11.33 7.66 -22.97
N GLU A 255 -11.83 8.39 -23.96
CA GLU A 255 -11.06 8.87 -25.10
C GLU A 255 -11.25 10.39 -25.24
N GLU A 256 -10.15 11.11 -25.43
CA GLU A 256 -10.11 12.52 -25.77
C GLU A 256 -9.29 12.69 -27.06
N GLY A 257 -9.72 13.55 -27.97
CA GLY A 257 -9.10 13.73 -29.30
C GLY A 257 -9.48 12.64 -30.31
N ASN A 258 -8.95 12.72 -31.54
CA ASN A 258 -9.15 11.67 -32.56
C ASN A 258 -7.93 10.76 -32.64
N VAL A 259 -8.16 9.48 -32.92
CA VAL A 259 -7.08 8.50 -33.10
C VAL A 259 -6.15 8.97 -34.22
N GLY A 260 -4.88 9.23 -33.88
CA GLY A 260 -3.85 9.70 -34.82
C GLY A 260 -3.43 11.15 -34.61
N ASP A 261 -4.20 11.94 -33.85
CA ASP A 261 -3.84 13.30 -33.47
C ASP A 261 -2.82 13.30 -32.31
N GLU A 262 -1.98 14.34 -32.24
CA GLU A 262 -0.97 14.48 -31.17
C GLU A 262 -1.59 14.62 -29.77
N ASP A 263 -2.83 15.09 -29.69
CA ASP A 263 -3.58 15.29 -28.45
C ASP A 263 -4.45 14.07 -28.07
N TYR A 264 -4.40 12.97 -28.83
CA TYR A 264 -5.17 11.76 -28.53
C TYR A 264 -4.76 11.16 -27.18
N ARG A 265 -5.74 10.98 -26.30
CA ARG A 265 -5.54 10.39 -24.96
C ARG A 265 -6.55 9.29 -24.73
N TYR A 266 -6.03 8.16 -24.26
CA TYR A 266 -6.84 7.04 -23.78
C TYR A 266 -6.64 6.84 -22.28
N GLY A 267 -7.74 6.75 -21.55
CA GLY A 267 -7.75 6.63 -20.10
C GLY A 267 -8.74 5.58 -19.60
N ILE A 268 -8.51 5.12 -18.37
CA ILE A 268 -9.36 4.13 -17.69
C ILE A 268 -9.87 4.74 -16.37
N ARG A 269 -11.19 4.87 -16.22
CA ARG A 269 -11.86 5.31 -15.00
C ARG A 269 -11.61 4.31 -13.86
N TYR A 270 -11.22 4.80 -12.70
CA TYR A 270 -11.01 3.99 -11.50
C TYR A 270 -11.36 4.74 -10.21
N PHE A 271 -11.49 3.99 -9.11
CA PHE A 271 -11.81 4.55 -7.78
C PHE A 271 -10.67 4.27 -6.79
N ALA A 272 -9.90 5.31 -6.45
CA ALA A 272 -8.70 5.19 -5.62
C ALA A 272 -9.00 4.83 -4.15
N GLU A 273 -8.12 4.05 -3.50
CA GLU A 273 -8.32 3.60 -2.11
C GLU A 273 -8.08 4.68 -1.05
N LYS A 274 -7.12 5.59 -1.29
CA LYS A 274 -6.64 6.55 -0.27
C LYS A 274 -7.40 7.88 -0.24
N GLY A 275 -8.68 7.85 -0.60
CA GLY A 275 -9.57 9.03 -0.50
C GLY A 275 -9.32 10.10 -1.55
N TYR A 276 -8.76 9.75 -2.71
CA TYR A 276 -8.61 10.66 -3.86
C TYR A 276 -9.91 10.75 -4.69
N GLY A 277 -10.83 9.80 -4.54
CA GLY A 277 -12.11 9.78 -5.27
C GLY A 277 -12.04 9.05 -6.62
N PRO A 278 -13.08 9.18 -7.46
CA PRO A 278 -13.05 8.75 -8.86
C PRO A 278 -12.03 9.56 -9.65
N ASP A 279 -11.27 8.90 -10.51
CA ASP A 279 -10.25 9.53 -11.35
C ASP A 279 -10.04 8.74 -12.66
N ILE A 280 -9.32 9.34 -13.62
CA ILE A 280 -8.96 8.72 -14.88
C ILE A 280 -7.47 8.41 -14.86
N LYS A 281 -7.13 7.14 -15.07
CA LYS A 281 -5.75 6.71 -15.28
C LYS A 281 -5.44 6.82 -16.78
N TRP A 282 -4.72 7.85 -17.17
CA TRP A 282 -4.21 8.00 -18.53
C TRP A 282 -3.12 6.98 -18.83
N ILE A 283 -3.25 6.31 -19.98
CA ILE A 283 -2.35 5.26 -20.45
C ILE A 283 -1.34 5.85 -21.43
N SER A 284 -0.07 5.46 -21.29
CA SER A 284 0.98 5.89 -22.20
C SER A 284 0.69 5.42 -23.63
N THR A 285 0.93 6.27 -24.63
CA THR A 285 0.61 6.02 -26.04
C THR A 285 1.05 4.64 -26.55
N PRO A 286 2.27 4.14 -26.27
CA PRO A 286 2.70 2.82 -26.72
C PRO A 286 1.91 1.64 -26.13
N LEU A 287 1.19 1.85 -25.02
CA LEU A 287 0.46 0.81 -24.29
C LEU A 287 -1.05 0.87 -24.52
N ILE A 288 -1.56 1.85 -25.29
CA ILE A 288 -3.00 2.00 -25.54
C ILE A 288 -3.59 0.75 -26.19
N SER A 289 -2.92 0.18 -27.21
CA SER A 289 -3.39 -1.02 -27.90
C SER A 289 -3.46 -2.25 -26.98
N VAL A 290 -2.48 -2.37 -26.07
CA VAL A 290 -2.44 -3.43 -25.04
C VAL A 290 -3.60 -3.27 -24.06
N ALA A 291 -3.82 -2.05 -23.56
CA ALA A 291 -4.91 -1.76 -22.63
C ALA A 291 -6.29 -2.01 -23.27
N LYS A 292 -6.53 -1.50 -24.48
CA LYS A 292 -7.79 -1.72 -25.22
C LYS A 292 -8.07 -3.20 -25.45
N ARG A 293 -7.07 -3.98 -25.86
CA ARG A 293 -7.20 -5.44 -26.01
C ARG A 293 -7.59 -6.10 -24.69
N ALA A 294 -6.89 -5.76 -23.61
CA ALA A 294 -7.14 -6.35 -22.30
C ALA A 294 -8.56 -6.04 -21.78
N ILE A 295 -9.00 -4.79 -21.89
CA ILE A 295 -10.36 -4.39 -21.52
C ILE A 295 -11.41 -5.12 -22.37
N SER A 296 -11.22 -5.17 -23.69
CA SER A 296 -12.16 -5.86 -24.59
C SER A 296 -12.30 -7.36 -24.25
N ASP A 297 -11.18 -8.05 -24.05
CA ASP A 297 -11.18 -9.47 -23.70
C ASP A 297 -11.85 -9.73 -22.35
N ILE A 298 -11.51 -8.96 -21.31
CA ILE A 298 -12.12 -9.13 -19.98
C ILE A 298 -13.62 -8.82 -20.06
N ARG A 299 -14.00 -7.71 -20.69
CA ARG A 299 -15.40 -7.28 -20.82
C ARG A 299 -16.25 -8.35 -21.52
N ARG A 300 -15.72 -8.96 -22.58
CA ARG A 300 -16.35 -10.06 -23.32
C ARG A 300 -16.47 -11.32 -22.48
N LEU A 301 -15.40 -11.74 -21.80
CA LEU A 301 -15.38 -12.98 -21.01
C LEU A 301 -16.21 -12.91 -19.71
N THR A 302 -16.52 -11.72 -19.24
CA THR A 302 -17.30 -11.49 -18.01
C THR A 302 -18.73 -11.02 -18.29
N GLN A 303 -19.12 -10.93 -19.56
CA GLN A 303 -20.42 -10.36 -19.98
C GLN A 303 -21.60 -11.16 -19.44
N ASP A 304 -21.56 -12.48 -19.53
CA ASP A 304 -22.61 -13.39 -19.03
C ASP A 304 -22.84 -13.21 -17.52
N VAL A 305 -21.76 -13.14 -16.73
CA VAL A 305 -21.84 -12.94 -15.29
C VAL A 305 -22.37 -11.54 -14.93
N ARG A 306 -22.04 -10.52 -15.74
CA ARG A 306 -22.59 -9.17 -15.55
C ARG A 306 -24.07 -9.10 -15.87
N GLU A 307 -24.54 -9.88 -16.84
CA GLU A 307 -25.98 -10.04 -17.15
C GLU A 307 -26.70 -10.77 -16.02
N ASP A 308 -26.12 -11.85 -15.47
CA ASP A 308 -26.64 -12.53 -14.28
C ASP A 308 -26.74 -11.58 -13.08
N ALA A 309 -25.69 -10.79 -12.83
CA ALA A 309 -25.67 -9.79 -11.76
C ALA A 309 -26.74 -8.71 -11.95
N LYS A 310 -26.96 -8.29 -13.21
CA LYS A 310 -28.00 -7.32 -13.57
C LYS A 310 -29.39 -7.92 -13.36
N PHE A 311 -29.62 -9.16 -13.78
CA PHE A 311 -30.88 -9.86 -13.57
C PHE A 311 -31.24 -9.95 -12.09
N ILE A 312 -30.28 -10.34 -11.23
CA ILE A 312 -30.47 -10.42 -9.78
C ILE A 312 -30.81 -9.06 -9.19
N PHE A 313 -30.17 -7.98 -9.68
CA PHE A 313 -30.44 -6.62 -9.25
C PHE A 313 -31.85 -6.14 -9.64
N GLU A 314 -32.30 -6.45 -10.86
CA GLU A 314 -33.62 -6.07 -11.38
C GLU A 314 -34.76 -6.96 -10.85
N ASN A 315 -34.43 -8.19 -10.41
CA ASN A 315 -35.40 -9.18 -9.94
C ASN A 315 -35.02 -9.72 -8.54
N PRO A 316 -35.20 -8.93 -7.46
CA PRO A 316 -34.86 -9.37 -6.10
C PRO A 316 -35.52 -10.70 -5.74
N GLY A 317 -34.71 -11.64 -5.24
CA GLY A 317 -35.17 -12.97 -4.82
C GLY A 317 -35.28 -14.02 -5.94
N LYS A 318 -35.03 -13.65 -7.21
CA LYS A 318 -35.02 -14.60 -8.33
C LYS A 318 -33.60 -14.92 -8.77
N HIS A 319 -33.33 -16.20 -9.01
CA HIS A 319 -32.03 -16.67 -9.52
C HIS A 319 -32.02 -16.64 -11.07
N PRO A 320 -30.90 -16.25 -11.72
CA PRO A 320 -30.85 -16.11 -13.19
C PRO A 320 -31.04 -17.42 -13.94
N MET A 321 -30.65 -18.56 -13.36
CA MET A 321 -30.88 -19.89 -13.95
C MET A 321 -32.38 -20.21 -14.07
N PRO A 322 -32.90 -20.49 -15.27
CA PRO A 322 -34.33 -20.79 -15.48
C PRO A 322 -34.85 -21.98 -14.66
N VAL A 323 -34.02 -23.01 -14.44
CA VAL A 323 -34.36 -24.19 -13.62
C VAL A 323 -34.72 -23.84 -12.16
N LEU A 324 -34.30 -22.66 -11.69
CA LEU A 324 -34.54 -22.14 -10.35
C LEU A 324 -35.67 -21.10 -10.26
N GLN A 325 -36.38 -20.82 -11.36
CA GLN A 325 -37.42 -19.78 -11.40
C GLN A 325 -38.86 -20.29 -11.29
N GLY A 326 -39.08 -21.61 -11.27
CA GLY A 326 -40.41 -22.20 -11.07
C GLY A 326 -40.88 -22.17 -9.61
N ASP A 327 -41.92 -22.96 -9.31
CA ASP A 327 -42.45 -23.17 -7.95
C ASP A 327 -41.32 -23.47 -6.93
N ALA A 328 -41.25 -22.66 -5.87
CA ALA A 328 -40.19 -22.72 -4.87
C ALA A 328 -40.26 -24.00 -4.01
N ASP A 329 -41.45 -24.55 -3.81
CA ASP A 329 -41.67 -25.76 -2.99
C ASP A 329 -41.45 -27.07 -3.78
N GLU A 330 -41.24 -26.97 -5.09
CA GLU A 330 -40.99 -28.13 -5.95
C GLU A 330 -39.70 -28.87 -5.54
N LEU A 331 -39.82 -30.20 -5.39
CA LEU A 331 -38.70 -31.09 -5.09
C LEU A 331 -38.12 -31.66 -6.37
N ILE A 332 -36.87 -31.31 -6.66
CA ILE A 332 -36.19 -31.69 -7.90
C ILE A 332 -35.08 -32.68 -7.59
N GLN A 333 -34.86 -33.66 -8.46
CA GLN A 333 -33.77 -34.61 -8.28
C GLN A 333 -32.42 -33.89 -8.39
N VAL A 334 -31.49 -34.27 -7.52
CA VAL A 334 -30.10 -33.76 -7.54
C VAL A 334 -29.45 -34.00 -8.90
N ALA A 335 -29.79 -35.10 -9.59
CA ALA A 335 -29.27 -35.41 -10.92
C ALA A 335 -29.75 -34.40 -11.98
N ASP A 336 -31.03 -34.03 -11.96
CA ASP A 336 -31.60 -33.06 -12.91
C ASP A 336 -31.04 -31.66 -12.66
N MET A 337 -30.91 -31.28 -11.39
CA MET A 337 -30.22 -30.05 -11.00
C MET A 337 -28.75 -30.06 -11.42
N ALA A 338 -28.05 -31.17 -11.22
CA ALA A 338 -26.66 -31.28 -11.66
C ALA A 338 -26.52 -31.12 -13.17
N ALA A 339 -27.41 -31.74 -13.96
CA ALA A 339 -27.43 -31.59 -15.41
C ALA A 339 -27.68 -30.14 -15.83
N ALA A 340 -28.63 -29.43 -15.20
CA ALA A 340 -28.92 -28.03 -15.51
C ALA A 340 -27.75 -27.08 -15.20
N PHE A 341 -26.90 -27.43 -14.22
CA PHE A 341 -25.69 -26.68 -13.87
C PHE A 341 -24.43 -27.20 -14.59
N ASN A 342 -24.57 -28.09 -15.58
CA ASN A 342 -23.46 -28.74 -16.28
C ASN A 342 -22.44 -29.36 -15.31
N THR A 343 -22.93 -30.04 -14.27
CA THR A 343 -22.13 -30.67 -13.23
C THR A 343 -22.61 -32.11 -12.92
N THR A 344 -22.00 -32.76 -11.93
CA THR A 344 -22.36 -34.12 -11.50
C THR A 344 -23.14 -34.10 -10.19
N GLY A 345 -23.94 -35.14 -9.94
CA GLY A 345 -24.73 -35.27 -8.70
C GLY A 345 -23.90 -35.13 -7.41
N PRO A 346 -22.70 -35.74 -7.30
CA PRO A 346 -21.82 -35.54 -6.15
C PRO A 346 -21.37 -34.09 -5.95
N ILE A 347 -21.07 -33.37 -7.04
CA ILE A 347 -20.67 -31.96 -6.97
C ILE A 347 -21.86 -31.10 -6.53
N MET A 348 -23.06 -31.32 -7.09
CA MET A 348 -24.28 -30.61 -6.69
C MET A 348 -24.63 -30.88 -5.21
N THR A 349 -24.46 -32.12 -4.75
CA THR A 349 -24.61 -32.46 -3.33
C THR A 349 -23.59 -31.69 -2.47
N GLY A 350 -22.35 -31.57 -2.95
CA GLY A 350 -21.31 -30.76 -2.30
C GLY A 350 -21.66 -29.26 -2.23
N ILE A 351 -22.22 -28.70 -3.31
CA ILE A 351 -22.75 -27.32 -3.35
C ILE A 351 -23.81 -27.13 -2.27
N CYS A 352 -24.78 -28.07 -2.18
CA CYS A 352 -25.84 -28.03 -1.17
C CYS A 352 -25.29 -28.12 0.25
N LYS A 353 -24.40 -29.07 0.53
CA LYS A 353 -23.78 -29.26 1.86
C LYS A 353 -22.99 -28.03 2.31
N THR A 354 -22.21 -27.43 1.41
CA THR A 354 -21.39 -26.25 1.71
C THR A 354 -22.24 -25.07 2.15
N ARG A 355 -23.47 -24.98 1.61
CA ARG A 355 -24.44 -23.91 1.89
C ARG A 355 -25.52 -24.30 2.89
N GLN A 356 -25.39 -25.47 3.52
CA GLN A 356 -26.35 -25.98 4.49
C GLN A 356 -27.79 -26.08 3.92
N VAL A 357 -27.92 -26.33 2.61
CA VAL A 357 -29.22 -26.55 1.97
C VAL A 357 -29.80 -27.89 2.45
N ASN A 358 -31.03 -27.86 2.95
CA ASN A 358 -31.70 -29.06 3.43
C ASN A 358 -32.07 -29.99 2.27
N LEU A 359 -31.87 -31.29 2.46
CA LEU A 359 -32.27 -32.34 1.53
C LEU A 359 -33.47 -33.08 2.12
N PRO A 360 -34.71 -32.66 1.82
CA PRO A 360 -35.91 -33.18 2.49
C PRO A 360 -36.17 -34.67 2.22
N ALA A 361 -35.60 -35.21 1.13
CA ALA A 361 -35.62 -36.63 0.82
C ALA A 361 -34.31 -37.05 0.12
N ARG A 362 -34.03 -38.36 0.12
CA ARG A 362 -32.81 -38.91 -0.51
C ARG A 362 -32.72 -38.47 -1.97
N GLY A 363 -31.72 -37.66 -2.28
CA GLY A 363 -31.43 -37.20 -3.63
C GLY A 363 -32.38 -36.13 -4.17
N LYS A 364 -33.22 -35.50 -3.34
CA LYS A 364 -34.10 -34.40 -3.75
C LYS A 364 -33.71 -33.10 -3.04
N ILE A 365 -33.76 -32.00 -3.78
CA ILE A 365 -33.52 -30.64 -3.29
C ILE A 365 -34.79 -29.83 -3.53
N ARG A 366 -35.16 -28.98 -2.58
CA ARG A 366 -36.22 -27.98 -2.79
C ARG A 366 -35.67 -26.82 -3.63
N ARG A 367 -36.36 -26.46 -4.72
CA ARG A 367 -35.92 -25.42 -5.66
C ARG A 367 -35.61 -24.10 -4.96
N GLY A 368 -36.53 -23.63 -4.11
CA GLY A 368 -36.42 -22.38 -3.37
C GLY A 368 -35.20 -22.34 -2.44
N ASP A 369 -34.94 -23.44 -1.71
CA ASP A 369 -33.82 -23.50 -0.76
C ASP A 369 -32.47 -23.33 -1.46
N LEU A 370 -32.30 -24.00 -2.62
CA LEU A 370 -31.07 -23.86 -3.42
C LEU A 370 -30.95 -22.46 -4.03
N ALA A 371 -32.05 -21.90 -4.56
CA ALA A 371 -32.06 -20.56 -5.12
C ALA A 371 -31.68 -19.50 -4.06
N CYS A 372 -32.30 -19.55 -2.88
CA CYS A 372 -31.99 -18.67 -1.77
C CYS A 372 -30.53 -18.81 -1.32
N ALA A 373 -30.03 -20.04 -1.20
CA ALA A 373 -28.65 -20.30 -0.81
C ALA A 373 -27.62 -19.76 -1.81
N LEU A 374 -27.86 -19.89 -3.12
CA LEU A 374 -26.97 -19.35 -4.14
C LEU A 374 -27.01 -17.81 -4.20
N LEU A 375 -28.20 -17.23 -4.03
CA LEU A 375 -28.38 -15.77 -3.97
C LEU A 375 -27.73 -15.15 -2.71
N ALA A 376 -27.73 -15.87 -1.59
CA ALA A 376 -27.10 -15.42 -0.34
C ALA A 376 -25.58 -15.20 -0.47
N ASP A 377 -24.92 -15.90 -1.39
CA ASP A 377 -23.48 -15.76 -1.63
C ASP A 377 -23.11 -14.62 -2.59
N VAL A 378 -24.11 -13.95 -3.18
CA VAL A 378 -23.84 -12.84 -4.12
C VAL A 378 -23.11 -11.71 -3.38
N PRO A 379 -21.97 -11.21 -3.89
CA PRO A 379 -21.21 -10.17 -3.23
C PRO A 379 -22.02 -8.91 -2.94
N VAL A 380 -22.08 -8.53 -1.66
CA VAL A 380 -22.76 -7.29 -1.24
C VAL A 380 -21.81 -6.12 -1.36
N VAL A 381 -22.14 -5.18 -2.25
CA VAL A 381 -21.40 -3.95 -2.44
C VAL A 381 -21.77 -2.95 -1.34
N PRO A 382 -20.80 -2.35 -0.61
CA PRO A 382 -21.11 -1.35 0.40
C PRO A 382 -21.93 -0.19 -0.18
N ALA A 383 -22.96 0.27 0.53
CA ALA A 383 -23.87 1.32 0.06
C ALA A 383 -23.17 2.64 -0.30
N ALA A 384 -22.03 2.94 0.34
CA ALA A 384 -21.21 4.11 0.07
C ALA A 384 -20.35 3.99 -1.20
N PHE A 385 -20.24 2.80 -1.80
CA PHE A 385 -19.46 2.61 -3.02
C PHE A 385 -20.28 3.10 -4.24
N PRO A 386 -19.67 3.83 -5.18
CA PRO A 386 -20.39 4.51 -6.26
C PRO A 386 -20.98 3.58 -7.32
N LEU A 387 -20.51 2.34 -7.43
CA LEU A 387 -20.98 1.35 -8.40
C LEU A 387 -21.90 0.31 -7.76
N LYS A 388 -22.87 -0.17 -8.54
CA LYS A 388 -23.64 -1.39 -8.27
C LYS A 388 -22.88 -2.62 -8.75
N LEU A 389 -23.24 -3.81 -8.25
CA LEU A 389 -22.50 -5.05 -8.53
C LEU A 389 -22.37 -5.33 -10.03
N HIS A 390 -23.47 -5.24 -10.77
CA HIS A 390 -23.50 -5.50 -12.21
C HIS A 390 -22.70 -4.50 -13.06
N GLN A 391 -22.24 -3.38 -12.47
CA GLN A 391 -21.42 -2.37 -13.16
C GLN A 391 -19.93 -2.68 -13.08
N PHE A 392 -19.47 -3.58 -12.21
CA PHE A 392 -18.06 -3.96 -12.15
C PHE A 392 -17.66 -4.79 -13.39
N MET A 393 -16.45 -4.55 -13.91
CA MET A 393 -15.91 -5.34 -15.01
C MET A 393 -15.46 -6.74 -14.58
N PHE A 394 -14.89 -6.87 -13.38
CA PHE A 394 -14.26 -8.10 -12.90
C PHE A 394 -15.22 -9.00 -12.12
N LEU A 395 -16.25 -9.51 -12.80
CA LEU A 395 -17.16 -10.52 -12.28
C LEU A 395 -16.92 -11.88 -12.94
N ILE A 396 -16.97 -12.94 -12.14
CA ILE A 396 -16.80 -14.33 -12.57
C ILE A 396 -17.79 -15.24 -11.89
N ARG A 397 -18.00 -16.44 -12.43
CA ARG A 397 -18.75 -17.49 -11.74
C ARG A 397 -17.95 -18.05 -10.58
N GLU A 398 -18.62 -18.66 -9.63
CA GLU A 398 -17.95 -19.48 -8.62
C GLU A 398 -17.15 -20.59 -9.30
N ASN A 399 -15.94 -20.82 -8.81
CA ASN A 399 -14.97 -21.78 -9.34
C ASN A 399 -14.47 -21.51 -10.76
N GLU A 400 -14.84 -20.39 -11.42
CA GLU A 400 -14.35 -20.04 -12.77
C GLU A 400 -12.81 -20.09 -12.85
N MET A 401 -12.16 -19.63 -11.78
CA MET A 401 -10.71 -19.54 -11.66
C MET A 401 -10.08 -20.77 -10.97
N HIS A 402 -10.85 -21.80 -10.62
CA HIS A 402 -10.35 -22.96 -9.88
C HIS A 402 -9.75 -24.03 -10.82
N ALA A 403 -8.56 -24.55 -10.50
CA ALA A 403 -7.87 -25.49 -11.40
C ALA A 403 -8.56 -26.86 -11.57
N ARG A 404 -9.36 -27.30 -10.58
CA ARG A 404 -9.99 -28.64 -10.55
C ARG A 404 -11.52 -28.65 -10.57
N ARG A 405 -12.17 -27.51 -10.36
CA ARG A 405 -13.63 -27.44 -10.16
C ARG A 405 -14.20 -26.66 -11.32
N GLY A 406 -15.27 -27.16 -11.92
CA GLY A 406 -15.97 -26.43 -12.98
C GLY A 406 -16.68 -25.19 -12.42
N ALA A 407 -16.82 -24.18 -13.27
CA ALA A 407 -17.61 -22.99 -12.97
C ALA A 407 -19.06 -23.38 -12.64
N VAL A 408 -19.69 -22.67 -11.70
CA VAL A 408 -21.10 -22.90 -11.33
C VAL A 408 -21.98 -21.86 -12.06
N PRO A 409 -22.81 -22.27 -13.03
CA PRO A 409 -23.67 -21.34 -13.80
C PRO A 409 -24.62 -20.52 -12.92
N GLY A 410 -24.90 -19.28 -13.34
CA GLY A 410 -25.80 -18.36 -12.64
C GLY A 410 -25.31 -17.82 -11.31
N THR A 411 -24.07 -18.14 -10.91
CA THR A 411 -23.44 -17.56 -9.71
C THR A 411 -22.63 -16.33 -10.06
N VAL A 412 -22.64 -15.33 -9.17
CA VAL A 412 -21.88 -14.10 -9.33
C VAL A 412 -20.85 -14.00 -8.21
N ARG A 413 -19.58 -13.88 -8.57
CA ARG A 413 -18.44 -13.62 -7.68
C ARG A 413 -17.58 -12.51 -8.27
N THR A 414 -16.78 -11.87 -7.43
CA THR A 414 -15.78 -10.90 -7.86
C THR A 414 -14.45 -11.59 -8.03
N VAL A 415 -13.64 -11.15 -9.00
CA VAL A 415 -12.22 -11.53 -9.03
C VAL A 415 -11.55 -10.91 -7.79
N VAL A 416 -10.81 -11.73 -7.04
CA VAL A 416 -10.05 -11.28 -5.86
C VAL A 416 -8.56 -11.26 -6.16
N TRP A 417 -7.81 -10.42 -5.44
CA TRP A 417 -6.37 -10.23 -5.69
C TRP A 417 -5.55 -11.52 -5.61
N GLU A 418 -5.95 -12.46 -4.74
CA GLU A 418 -5.29 -13.78 -4.56
C GLU A 418 -5.30 -14.57 -5.86
N MET A 419 -6.41 -14.56 -6.62
CA MET A 419 -6.54 -15.30 -7.88
C MET A 419 -5.57 -14.82 -8.97
N ILE A 420 -5.14 -13.55 -8.90
CA ILE A 420 -4.13 -12.97 -9.80
C ILE A 420 -2.74 -13.21 -9.23
N SER A 421 -2.56 -13.08 -7.91
CA SER A 421 -1.29 -13.34 -7.24
C SER A 421 -0.84 -14.78 -7.48
N ASP A 422 -1.70 -15.76 -7.20
CA ASP A 422 -1.42 -17.18 -7.37
C ASP A 422 -1.06 -17.54 -8.81
N PHE A 423 -1.62 -16.81 -9.79
CA PHE A 423 -1.29 -17.00 -11.20
C PHE A 423 0.15 -16.60 -11.54
N ILE A 424 0.69 -15.53 -10.93
CA ILE A 424 2.05 -15.03 -11.21
C ILE A 424 3.12 -15.52 -10.22
N THR A 425 2.76 -15.79 -8.96
CA THR A 425 3.69 -16.31 -7.95
C THR A 425 3.67 -17.83 -7.86
N GLY A 426 2.53 -18.45 -8.16
CA GLY A 426 2.24 -19.85 -7.83
C GLY A 426 1.62 -19.97 -6.43
N ALA A 427 1.04 -21.13 -6.18
CA ALA A 427 0.48 -21.54 -4.89
C ALA A 427 0.80 -23.02 -4.65
N GLU A 428 0.57 -23.52 -3.43
CA GLU A 428 0.83 -24.92 -3.10
C GLU A 428 0.05 -25.87 -4.02
N GLY A 429 0.78 -26.68 -4.79
CA GLY A 429 0.20 -27.63 -5.75
C GLY A 429 -0.36 -27.01 -7.04
N VAL A 430 -0.09 -25.72 -7.32
CA VAL A 430 -0.51 -25.03 -8.55
C VAL A 430 0.67 -24.31 -9.21
N GLN A 431 0.97 -24.68 -10.45
CA GLN A 431 2.03 -24.06 -11.25
C GLN A 431 1.69 -22.60 -11.59
N ASN A 432 2.68 -21.72 -11.52
CA ASN A 432 2.53 -20.33 -11.97
C ASN A 432 2.56 -20.22 -13.50
N VAL A 433 2.19 -19.06 -14.04
CA VAL A 433 2.12 -18.84 -15.49
C VAL A 433 3.46 -19.03 -16.20
N PHE A 434 4.58 -18.63 -15.59
CA PHE A 434 5.90 -18.76 -16.21
C PHE A 434 6.27 -20.24 -16.39
N GLN A 435 6.07 -21.04 -15.34
CA GLN A 435 6.30 -22.48 -15.36
C GLN A 435 5.45 -23.18 -16.40
N ARG A 436 4.16 -22.80 -16.52
CA ARG A 436 3.22 -23.39 -17.48
C ARG A 436 3.62 -23.15 -18.94
N TYR A 437 4.34 -22.07 -19.21
CA TYR A 437 4.82 -21.70 -20.55
C TYR A 437 6.31 -21.94 -20.75
N GLY A 438 6.99 -22.60 -19.80
CA GLY A 438 8.40 -23.00 -19.93
C GLY A 438 9.41 -21.88 -19.76
N PHE A 439 9.07 -20.80 -19.05
CA PHE A 439 9.99 -19.71 -18.73
C PHE A 439 10.58 -19.87 -17.32
N SER A 440 11.89 -19.68 -17.20
CA SER A 440 12.67 -19.73 -15.95
C SER A 440 13.64 -18.54 -15.88
N GLU A 441 14.17 -18.29 -14.68
CA GLU A 441 15.31 -17.40 -14.49
C GLU A 441 16.56 -17.98 -15.19
N PRO A 442 17.60 -17.16 -15.45
CA PRO A 442 18.83 -17.63 -16.10
C PRO A 442 19.57 -18.75 -15.35
N ASP A 443 19.39 -18.83 -14.03
CA ASP A 443 19.95 -19.88 -13.18
C ASP A 443 19.09 -21.16 -13.12
N GLY A 444 18.00 -21.21 -13.88
CA GLY A 444 17.06 -22.32 -13.92
C GLY A 444 16.01 -22.30 -12.81
N THR A 445 16.03 -21.31 -11.91
CA THR A 445 14.99 -21.16 -10.88
C THR A 445 13.68 -20.63 -11.46
N LEU A 446 12.58 -20.80 -10.72
CA LEU A 446 11.27 -20.37 -11.17
C LEU A 446 11.13 -18.85 -11.09
N ILE A 447 10.69 -18.24 -12.18
CA ILE A 447 10.30 -16.82 -12.18
C ILE A 447 9.11 -16.63 -11.24
N THR A 448 9.21 -15.68 -10.32
CA THR A 448 8.10 -15.26 -9.47
C THR A 448 8.04 -13.74 -9.38
N VAL A 449 6.85 -13.17 -9.52
CA VAL A 449 6.66 -11.71 -9.45
C VAL A 449 5.47 -11.40 -8.56
N LYS A 450 5.66 -10.49 -7.60
CA LYS A 450 4.54 -9.96 -6.80
C LYS A 450 3.77 -8.94 -7.63
N SER A 451 2.44 -8.93 -7.55
CA SER A 451 1.59 -7.99 -8.31
C SER A 451 1.96 -6.51 -8.08
N HIS A 452 2.43 -6.16 -6.87
CA HIS A 452 2.88 -4.80 -6.55
C HIS A 452 4.23 -4.42 -7.19
N ALA A 453 5.01 -5.39 -7.69
CA ALA A 453 6.30 -5.15 -8.32
C ALA A 453 6.16 -4.36 -9.62
N PHE A 454 5.10 -4.59 -10.41
CA PHE A 454 4.83 -3.82 -11.63
C PHE A 454 4.68 -2.33 -11.37
N ARG A 455 4.01 -1.98 -10.26
CA ARG A 455 3.87 -0.59 -9.82
C ARG A 455 5.20 0.02 -9.39
N HIS A 456 6.07 -0.75 -8.72
CA HIS A 456 7.42 -0.28 -8.40
C HIS A 456 8.21 -0.01 -9.67
N TRP A 457 8.19 -0.97 -10.61
CA TRP A 457 8.89 -0.85 -11.89
C TRP A 457 8.45 0.35 -12.71
N LEU A 458 7.14 0.58 -12.87
CA LEU A 458 6.62 1.75 -13.58
C LEU A 458 7.00 3.07 -12.91
N ASN A 459 7.01 3.11 -11.58
CA ASN A 459 7.42 4.31 -10.86
C ASN A 459 8.91 4.61 -11.09
N THR A 460 9.77 3.58 -11.08
CA THR A 460 11.20 3.72 -11.40
C THR A 460 11.38 4.23 -12.83
N LEU A 461 10.69 3.64 -13.81
CA LEU A 461 10.74 4.10 -15.21
C LEU A 461 10.28 5.54 -15.37
N ALA A 462 9.23 5.96 -14.65
CA ALA A 462 8.76 7.35 -14.69
C ALA A 462 9.80 8.33 -14.13
N GLN A 463 10.51 7.95 -13.06
CA GLN A 463 11.59 8.76 -12.49
C GLN A 463 12.79 8.85 -13.43
N GLU A 464 13.20 7.72 -14.01
CA GLU A 464 14.27 7.67 -15.01
C GLU A 464 13.93 8.52 -16.24
N GLY A 465 12.64 8.56 -16.61
CA GLY A 465 12.09 9.42 -17.67
C GLY A 465 11.90 10.89 -17.28
N GLY A 466 12.33 11.32 -16.09
CA GLY A 466 12.31 12.71 -15.65
C GLY A 466 10.98 13.22 -15.07
N MET A 467 10.03 12.33 -14.75
CA MET A 467 8.76 12.74 -14.16
C MET A 467 8.94 13.20 -12.71
N SER A 468 8.39 14.37 -12.37
CA SER A 468 8.45 14.91 -11.01
C SER A 468 7.73 14.00 -10.00
N GLN A 469 8.10 14.09 -8.73
CA GLN A 469 7.50 13.28 -7.66
C GLN A 469 6.00 13.59 -7.48
N GLU A 470 5.59 14.83 -7.70
CA GLU A 470 4.20 15.29 -7.66
C GLU A 470 3.38 14.62 -8.76
N LEU A 471 3.90 14.58 -9.99
CA LEU A 471 3.28 13.91 -11.12
C LEU A 471 3.21 12.40 -10.93
N ILE A 472 4.25 11.78 -10.37
CA ILE A 472 4.24 10.35 -10.03
C ILE A 472 3.22 10.06 -8.93
N ALA A 473 3.11 10.90 -7.90
CA ALA A 473 2.13 10.75 -6.83
C ALA A 473 0.69 10.84 -7.38
N ARG A 474 0.44 11.83 -8.24
CA ARG A 474 -0.84 12.04 -8.90
C ARG A 474 -1.18 10.86 -9.82
N TRP A 475 -0.29 10.49 -10.72
CA TRP A 475 -0.47 9.32 -11.59
C TRP A 475 -0.69 8.05 -10.77
N SER A 476 0.02 7.88 -9.66
CA SER A 476 -0.13 6.78 -8.71
C SER A 476 -1.40 6.81 -7.85
N GLY A 477 -2.24 7.85 -7.91
CA GLY A 477 -3.44 7.99 -7.08
C GLY A 477 -3.14 8.16 -5.58
N ARG A 478 -2.17 9.00 -5.22
CA ARG A 478 -1.76 9.27 -3.82
C ARG A 478 -2.20 10.67 -3.38
N LYS A 479 -2.63 10.76 -2.12
CA LYS A 479 -3.00 12.03 -1.47
C LYS A 479 -1.83 12.78 -0.82
N ASP A 480 -0.76 12.08 -0.45
CA ASP A 480 0.36 12.63 0.33
C ASP A 480 1.70 12.29 -0.32
N MET A 481 2.52 13.32 -0.57
CA MET A 481 3.85 13.23 -1.18
C MET A 481 4.85 12.47 -0.29
N ASN A 482 4.67 12.46 1.03
CA ASN A 482 5.56 11.72 1.93
C ASN A 482 5.52 10.20 1.67
N GLN A 483 4.49 9.71 0.97
CA GLN A 483 4.43 8.32 0.49
C GLN A 483 5.42 8.03 -0.65
N ASN A 484 5.98 9.06 -1.30
CA ASN A 484 6.99 8.94 -2.36
C ASN A 484 8.40 8.78 -1.83
N SER A 485 8.69 9.15 -0.57
CA SER A 485 10.00 8.93 0.06
C SER A 485 10.48 7.47 -0.05
N PHE A 486 9.53 6.52 -0.10
CA PHE A 486 9.72 5.08 -0.32
C PHE A 486 10.11 4.68 -1.76
N TYR A 487 10.17 5.61 -2.70
CA TYR A 487 10.29 5.37 -4.14
C TYR A 487 11.46 6.10 -4.79
N ASP A 488 12.20 6.92 -4.06
CA ASP A 488 13.45 7.48 -4.59
C ASP A 488 14.48 6.35 -4.70
N HIS A 489 14.75 5.95 -5.93
CA HIS A 489 15.59 4.80 -6.28
C HIS A 489 16.94 5.21 -6.85
N VAL A 490 17.22 6.51 -7.08
CA VAL A 490 18.56 6.95 -7.48
C VAL A 490 19.38 7.17 -6.21
N SER A 491 20.31 6.26 -5.90
CA SER A 491 21.18 6.48 -4.76
C SER A 491 22.13 7.65 -5.04
N GLY A 492 22.64 8.31 -4.00
CA GLY A 492 23.69 9.33 -4.15
C GLY A 492 24.94 8.78 -4.86
N ALA A 493 25.19 7.47 -4.79
CA ALA A 493 26.25 6.79 -5.51
C ALA A 493 25.93 6.62 -7.01
N ASP A 494 24.67 6.36 -7.38
CA ASP A 494 24.23 6.30 -8.78
C ASP A 494 24.26 7.67 -9.44
N LEU A 495 23.85 8.71 -8.70
CA LEU A 495 23.96 10.09 -9.15
C LEU A 495 25.44 10.50 -9.32
N ALA A 496 26.30 10.16 -8.36
CA ALA A 496 27.74 10.36 -8.48
C ALA A 496 28.33 9.60 -9.68
N LYS A 497 27.89 8.37 -9.94
CA LYS A 497 28.32 7.58 -11.11
C LYS A 497 27.88 8.23 -12.43
N LYS A 498 26.65 8.75 -12.49
CA LYS A 498 26.14 9.50 -13.64
C LYS A 498 26.96 10.78 -13.88
N VAL A 499 27.25 11.53 -12.82
CA VAL A 499 28.10 12.72 -12.88
C VAL A 499 29.51 12.34 -13.37
N ARG A 500 30.13 11.27 -12.83
CA ARG A 500 31.44 10.77 -13.30
C ARG A 500 31.44 10.34 -14.77
N GLY A 501 30.44 9.59 -15.22
CA GLY A 501 30.34 9.17 -16.62
C GLY A 501 30.20 10.35 -17.60
N MET A 502 29.53 11.43 -17.18
CA MET A 502 29.42 12.66 -17.97
C MET A 502 30.75 13.45 -18.00
N ILE A 503 31.59 13.34 -16.96
CA ILE A 503 32.94 13.93 -16.93
C ILE A 503 33.87 13.19 -17.89
N GLU A 504 33.76 11.86 -17.96
CA GLU A 504 34.54 11.04 -18.90
C GLU A 504 34.26 11.41 -20.36
N SER A 505 33.02 11.80 -20.69
CA SER A 505 32.63 12.28 -22.02
C SER A 505 32.91 13.77 -22.29
N GLY A 506 33.58 14.48 -21.38
CA GLY A 506 33.97 15.88 -21.56
C GLY A 506 32.90 16.91 -21.19
N GLY A 507 31.85 16.51 -20.46
CA GLY A 507 30.71 17.36 -20.09
C GLY A 507 30.85 18.14 -18.78
N LEU A 508 32.06 18.29 -18.22
CA LEU A 508 32.30 19.06 -16.99
C LEU A 508 33.31 20.20 -17.24
N ILE A 509 32.91 21.43 -16.91
CA ILE A 509 33.78 22.61 -16.95
C ILE A 509 34.05 23.06 -15.51
N GLY A 510 35.31 23.21 -15.10
CA GLY A 510 35.65 23.71 -13.76
C GLY A 510 36.97 23.24 -13.20
N GLN A 511 37.22 23.54 -11.92
CA GLN A 511 38.49 23.22 -11.23
C GLN A 511 38.78 21.71 -11.20
N VAL A 512 37.77 20.88 -10.97
CA VAL A 512 37.91 19.41 -10.93
C VAL A 512 38.30 18.86 -12.31
N ALA A 513 37.70 19.39 -13.39
CA ALA A 513 38.06 19.00 -14.76
C ALA A 513 39.50 19.42 -15.11
N LYS A 514 39.91 20.64 -14.75
CA LYS A 514 41.28 21.14 -14.97
C LYS A 514 42.33 20.29 -14.24
N VAL A 515 42.09 19.94 -12.98
CA VAL A 515 43.03 19.10 -12.21
C VAL A 515 43.10 17.69 -12.82
N ARG A 516 41.97 17.10 -13.20
CA ARG A 516 41.94 15.80 -13.89
C ARG A 516 42.80 15.78 -15.16
N GLU A 517 42.73 16.83 -15.98
CA GLU A 517 43.50 16.90 -17.23
C GLU A 517 45.02 16.94 -16.98
N THR A 518 45.45 17.56 -15.87
CA THR A 518 46.87 17.61 -15.47
C THR A 518 47.39 16.29 -14.86
N LEU A 519 46.51 15.39 -14.42
CA LEU A 519 46.88 14.10 -13.84
C LEU A 519 47.21 13.05 -14.93
N PRO A 520 48.13 12.09 -14.63
CA PRO A 520 48.39 10.94 -15.50
C PRO A 520 47.11 10.17 -15.82
N PRO A 521 46.92 9.64 -17.06
CA PRO A 521 45.68 8.97 -17.45
C PRO A 521 45.21 7.87 -16.50
N ILE A 522 46.13 7.13 -15.89
CA ILE A 522 45.84 6.02 -14.96
C ILE A 522 45.25 6.49 -13.61
N GLU A 523 45.46 7.76 -13.24
CA GLU A 523 45.02 8.32 -11.95
C GLU A 523 43.69 9.10 -12.06
N ARG A 524 43.24 9.40 -13.28
CA ARG A 524 42.09 10.27 -13.53
C ARG A 524 40.79 9.69 -12.97
N ASP A 525 40.58 8.39 -13.12
CA ASP A 525 39.33 7.73 -12.69
C ASP A 525 39.30 7.58 -11.16
N ALA A 526 40.45 7.24 -10.56
CA ALA A 526 40.60 7.19 -9.11
C ALA A 526 40.39 8.57 -8.46
N PHE A 527 40.91 9.63 -9.10
CA PHE A 527 40.71 11.00 -8.65
C PHE A 527 39.22 11.40 -8.67
N LEU A 528 38.51 11.13 -9.76
CA LEU A 528 37.07 11.45 -9.86
C LEU A 528 36.22 10.63 -8.89
N ALA A 529 36.55 9.35 -8.70
CA ALA A 529 35.86 8.50 -7.73
C ALA A 529 36.04 8.99 -6.28
N THR A 530 37.19 9.62 -5.98
CA THR A 530 37.48 10.19 -4.67
C THR A 530 36.82 11.56 -4.50
N GLN A 531 36.87 12.43 -5.52
CA GLN A 531 36.34 13.80 -5.44
C GLN A 531 34.82 13.87 -5.52
N ILE A 532 34.19 12.92 -6.23
CA ILE A 532 32.74 12.84 -6.37
C ILE A 532 32.34 11.44 -5.94
N SER A 533 32.50 11.13 -4.66
CA SER A 533 32.14 9.84 -4.08
C SER A 533 30.62 9.67 -3.99
N THR A 534 29.93 10.75 -3.63
CA THR A 534 28.47 10.87 -3.47
C THR A 534 27.98 12.15 -4.14
N GLY A 535 26.71 12.15 -4.55
CA GLY A 535 26.05 13.33 -5.12
C GLY A 535 24.66 13.50 -4.51
N HIS A 536 24.32 14.74 -4.13
CA HIS A 536 22.98 15.10 -3.67
C HIS A 536 22.40 16.22 -4.52
N VAL A 537 21.17 16.04 -5.03
CA VAL A 537 20.47 17.13 -5.72
C VAL A 537 20.08 18.20 -4.70
N THR A 538 20.34 19.45 -5.06
CA THR A 538 19.97 20.65 -4.31
C THR A 538 19.05 21.51 -5.16
N ASP A 539 18.45 22.54 -4.55
CA ASP A 539 17.54 23.45 -5.26
C ASP A 539 18.19 24.18 -6.43
N ILE A 540 19.52 24.35 -6.45
CA ILE A 540 20.24 25.16 -7.44
C ILE A 540 21.34 24.38 -8.18
N GLY A 541 21.44 23.05 -8.00
CA GLY A 541 22.50 22.22 -8.59
C GLY A 541 22.69 20.88 -7.87
N ILE A 542 23.91 20.36 -7.87
CA ILE A 542 24.31 19.09 -7.26
C ILE A 542 25.45 19.34 -6.26
N CYS A 543 25.30 18.85 -5.04
CA CYS A 543 26.33 18.85 -4.02
C CYS A 543 27.21 17.60 -4.16
N ALA A 544 28.52 17.79 -4.34
CA ALA A 544 29.51 16.71 -4.38
C ALA A 544 30.22 16.46 -3.03
N HIS A 545 29.78 17.13 -1.96
CA HIS A 545 30.36 16.99 -0.62
C HIS A 545 30.25 15.55 -0.12
N ASP A 546 31.33 15.02 0.47
CA ASP A 546 31.32 13.69 1.08
C ASP A 546 30.77 13.73 2.51
N TRP A 547 29.47 13.50 2.61
CA TRP A 547 28.74 13.46 3.89
C TRP A 547 29.12 12.27 4.79
N GLN A 548 29.88 11.29 4.29
CA GLN A 548 30.39 10.19 5.12
C GLN A 548 31.63 10.62 5.92
N LEU A 549 32.41 11.53 5.36
CA LEU A 549 33.63 12.04 5.99
C LEU A 549 33.34 13.19 6.95
N ALA A 550 32.45 14.11 6.57
CA ALA A 550 32.15 15.29 7.38
C ALA A 550 30.72 15.79 7.18
N PRO A 551 30.13 16.48 8.18
CA PRO A 551 28.91 17.26 7.95
C PRO A 551 29.21 18.50 7.09
N CYS A 552 28.19 18.99 6.38
CA CYS A 552 28.35 20.15 5.50
C CYS A 552 28.86 21.40 6.24
N PRO A 553 29.97 22.01 5.78
CA PRO A 553 30.59 23.15 6.45
C PRO A 553 29.84 24.47 6.24
N VAL A 554 29.01 24.55 5.19
CA VAL A 554 28.28 25.78 4.80
C VAL A 554 26.77 25.70 5.07
N HIS A 555 26.29 24.57 5.60
CA HIS A 555 24.92 24.31 6.05
C HIS A 555 23.80 25.03 5.25
N GLY A 556 23.66 24.69 3.97
CA GLY A 556 22.60 25.24 3.11
C GLY A 556 22.96 26.53 2.37
N ASP A 557 24.17 27.08 2.55
CA ASP A 557 24.69 28.14 1.68
C ASP A 557 25.35 27.55 0.41
N CYS A 558 24.56 26.80 -0.36
CA CYS A 558 25.04 26.08 -1.53
C CYS A 558 25.60 27.02 -2.61
N ALA A 559 25.07 28.24 -2.72
CA ALA A 559 25.49 29.21 -3.72
C ALA A 559 26.94 29.70 -3.54
N THR A 560 27.47 29.62 -2.32
CA THR A 560 28.86 29.99 -2.01
C THR A 560 29.76 28.76 -1.81
N CYS A 561 29.22 27.56 -2.03
CA CYS A 561 29.91 26.31 -1.77
C CYS A 561 30.84 25.96 -2.92
N GLY A 562 32.12 25.74 -2.61
CA GLY A 562 33.12 25.37 -3.61
C GLY A 562 33.02 23.93 -4.14
N GLU A 563 32.13 23.11 -3.57
CA GLU A 563 31.90 21.70 -3.93
C GLU A 563 30.56 21.50 -4.67
N HIS A 564 29.94 22.61 -5.08
CA HIS A 564 28.63 22.62 -5.75
C HIS A 564 28.81 22.65 -7.27
N ILE A 565 28.02 21.83 -7.95
CA ILE A 565 28.05 21.60 -9.39
C ILE A 565 26.72 22.07 -9.98
N ILE A 566 26.78 22.96 -10.97
CA ILE A 566 25.59 23.50 -11.65
C ILE A 566 25.26 22.61 -12.84
N ASP A 567 23.98 22.28 -13.03
CA ASP A 567 23.46 21.55 -14.18
C ASP A 567 22.93 22.54 -15.23
N LYS A 568 23.70 22.80 -16.28
CA LYS A 568 23.36 23.80 -17.29
C LYS A 568 22.04 23.48 -17.99
N ASN A 569 21.21 24.50 -18.17
CA ASN A 569 19.86 24.43 -18.76
C ASN A 569 18.82 23.67 -17.92
N ASN A 570 19.09 23.44 -16.63
CA ASN A 570 18.08 22.99 -15.69
C ASN A 570 17.16 24.17 -15.30
N ALA A 571 15.95 24.20 -15.89
CA ALA A 571 15.01 25.31 -15.72
C ALA A 571 14.54 25.48 -14.26
N ASP A 572 14.34 24.38 -13.54
CA ASP A 572 13.89 24.41 -12.14
C ASP A 572 14.98 24.98 -11.22
N GLN A 573 16.24 24.55 -11.40
CA GLN A 573 17.37 25.05 -10.62
C GLN A 573 17.66 26.52 -10.89
N ARG A 574 17.55 26.94 -12.16
CA ARG A 574 17.64 28.35 -12.54
C ARG A 574 16.56 29.18 -11.85
N ALA A 575 15.30 28.77 -11.94
CA ALA A 575 14.19 29.50 -11.32
C ALA A 575 14.32 29.55 -9.79
N ALA A 576 14.84 28.48 -9.17
CA ALA A 576 15.14 28.48 -7.75
C ALA A 576 16.26 29.45 -7.39
N ALA A 577 17.34 29.53 -8.18
CA ALA A 577 18.43 30.49 -7.98
C ALA A 577 17.95 31.95 -8.11
N GLU A 578 17.10 32.24 -9.10
CA GLU A 578 16.49 33.56 -9.29
C GLU A 578 15.60 33.96 -8.09
N ARG A 579 14.77 33.05 -7.59
CA ARG A 579 13.97 33.29 -6.36
C ARG A 579 14.83 33.51 -5.12
N GLN A 580 15.89 32.72 -4.95
CA GLN A 580 16.81 32.91 -3.83
C GLN A 580 17.56 34.25 -3.93
N LEU A 581 17.90 34.69 -5.14
CA LEU A 581 18.56 35.97 -5.37
C LEU A 581 17.66 37.13 -4.94
N GLU A 582 16.39 37.13 -5.35
CA GLU A 582 15.41 38.14 -4.96
C GLU A 582 15.26 38.24 -3.44
N GLN A 583 15.18 37.09 -2.75
CA GLN A 583 15.10 37.04 -1.29
C GLN A 583 16.36 37.60 -0.62
N VAL A 584 17.54 37.24 -1.12
CA VAL A 584 18.82 37.73 -0.58
C VAL A 584 18.99 39.23 -0.82
N GLU A 585 18.57 39.76 -1.96
CA GLU A 585 18.62 41.20 -2.24
C GLU A 585 17.68 42.00 -1.33
N SER A 586 16.49 41.48 -1.04
CA SER A 586 15.58 42.09 -0.06
C SER A 586 16.19 42.10 1.35
N MET A 587 16.77 40.98 1.80
CA MET A 587 17.44 40.90 3.11
C MET A 587 18.70 41.77 3.19
N LEU A 588 19.45 41.88 2.10
CA LEU A 588 20.63 42.73 2.02
C LEU A 588 20.26 44.20 2.21
N ALA A 589 19.19 44.67 1.57
CA ALA A 589 18.73 46.06 1.72
C ALA A 589 18.35 46.39 3.18
N ILE A 590 17.69 45.46 3.88
CA ILE A 590 17.37 45.61 5.30
C ILE A 590 18.64 45.64 6.14
N ALA A 591 19.57 44.70 5.89
CA ALA A 591 20.82 44.62 6.63
C ALA A 591 21.71 45.86 6.43
N GLU A 592 21.71 46.46 5.24
CA GLU A 592 22.45 47.69 4.93
C GLU A 592 21.86 48.91 5.66
N ALA A 593 20.54 49.02 5.75
CA ALA A 593 19.87 50.07 6.52
C ALA A 593 20.18 49.95 8.03
N GLU A 594 20.06 48.75 8.60
CA GLU A 594 20.39 48.48 10.01
C GLU A 594 21.88 48.69 10.33
N ALA A 595 22.76 48.44 9.37
CA ALA A 595 24.19 48.72 9.52
C ALA A 595 24.48 50.24 9.57
N VAL A 596 23.74 51.05 8.83
CA VAL A 596 23.82 52.53 8.89
C VAL A 596 23.32 53.05 10.24
N ASP A 597 22.26 52.46 10.77
CA ASP A 597 21.68 52.81 12.08
C ASP A 597 22.53 52.32 13.28
N GLY A 598 23.64 51.62 13.01
CA GLY A 598 24.60 51.19 14.03
C GLY A 598 24.18 49.95 14.80
N THR A 599 23.22 49.18 14.30
CA THR A 599 22.74 47.93 14.94
C THR A 599 23.87 46.90 15.06
N LEU A 600 24.09 46.41 16.28
CA LEU A 600 25.17 45.48 16.60
C LEU A 600 25.06 44.20 15.75
N GLY A 601 26.09 43.92 14.95
CA GLY A 601 26.17 42.71 14.13
C GLY A 601 25.62 42.85 12.71
N ALA A 602 24.90 43.93 12.38
CA ALA A 602 24.38 44.17 11.03
C ALA A 602 25.47 44.20 9.92
N PRO A 603 26.67 44.77 10.12
CA PRO A 603 27.74 44.70 9.12
C PRO A 603 28.17 43.28 8.72
N ARG A 604 28.08 42.30 9.65
CA ARG A 604 28.41 40.89 9.35
C ARG A 604 27.32 40.24 8.48
N TRP A 605 26.07 40.62 8.69
CA TRP A 605 24.94 40.17 7.86
C TRP A 605 25.00 40.74 6.45
N VAL A 606 25.38 42.01 6.31
CA VAL A 606 25.65 42.64 5.00
C VAL A 606 26.71 41.85 4.24
N GLU A 607 27.83 41.52 4.87
CA GLU A 607 28.90 40.73 4.25
C GLU A 607 28.44 39.33 3.83
N ALA A 608 27.70 38.62 4.69
CA ALA A 608 27.17 37.30 4.37
C ALA A 608 26.18 37.33 3.18
N HIS A 609 25.24 38.29 3.18
CA HIS A 609 24.28 38.43 2.08
C HIS A 609 24.93 38.86 0.77
N ARG A 610 25.96 39.73 0.80
CA ARG A 610 26.74 40.09 -0.39
C ARG A 610 27.43 38.88 -1.00
N ARG A 611 28.05 38.04 -0.17
CA ARG A 611 28.70 36.81 -0.64
C ARG A 611 27.71 35.85 -1.29
N LYS A 612 26.57 35.62 -0.64
CA LYS A 612 25.50 34.76 -1.18
C LYS A 612 24.91 35.31 -2.49
N ARG A 613 24.71 36.62 -2.56
CA ARG A 613 24.27 37.32 -3.78
C ARG A 613 25.22 37.09 -4.95
N ILE A 614 26.54 37.24 -4.71
CA ILE A 614 27.56 36.99 -5.72
C ILE A 614 27.49 35.54 -6.21
N GLY A 615 27.43 34.57 -5.31
CA GLY A 615 27.32 33.14 -5.66
C GLY A 615 26.08 32.83 -6.50
N LEU A 616 24.92 33.38 -6.15
CA LEU A 616 23.68 33.19 -6.91
C LEU A 616 23.74 33.82 -8.30
N LEU A 617 24.34 35.00 -8.43
CA LEU A 617 24.57 35.64 -9.74
C LEU A 617 25.49 34.80 -10.62
N GLU A 618 26.52 34.15 -10.06
CA GLU A 618 27.41 33.25 -10.80
C GLU A 618 26.68 31.98 -11.27
N VAL A 619 25.82 31.40 -10.42
CA VAL A 619 24.97 30.26 -10.81
C VAL A 619 24.06 30.65 -11.99
N ILE A 620 23.39 31.80 -11.90
CA ILE A 620 22.52 32.31 -12.96
C ILE A 620 23.32 32.63 -14.23
N ALA A 621 24.53 33.17 -14.09
CA ALA A 621 25.41 33.45 -15.22
C ALA A 621 25.75 32.17 -15.99
N VAL A 622 26.04 31.06 -15.31
CA VAL A 622 26.23 29.75 -15.95
C VAL A 622 24.98 29.36 -16.74
N HIS A 623 23.78 29.48 -16.18
CA HIS A 623 22.54 29.18 -16.89
C HIS A 623 22.29 30.10 -18.11
N ASN A 624 22.84 31.31 -18.13
CA ASN A 624 22.68 32.27 -19.24
C ASN A 624 23.85 32.26 -20.24
N ASP A 625 24.97 31.62 -19.95
CA ASP A 625 26.13 31.58 -20.84
C ASP A 625 25.86 30.70 -22.07
N ILE A 626 25.86 31.30 -23.26
CA ILE A 626 25.57 30.62 -24.53
C ILE A 626 26.80 29.81 -25.02
N ALA A 627 28.00 30.11 -24.50
CA ALA A 627 29.21 29.37 -24.84
C ALA A 627 29.29 28.00 -24.13
N ILE A 628 28.49 27.79 -23.09
CA ILE A 628 28.39 26.52 -22.36
C ILE A 628 27.23 25.72 -22.94
N ALA A 629 27.52 24.53 -23.48
CA ALA A 629 26.50 23.65 -24.05
C ALA A 629 25.50 23.17 -22.99
N ASP A 630 24.24 23.02 -23.37
CA ASP A 630 23.19 22.54 -22.47
C ASP A 630 23.47 21.12 -21.96
N GLY A 631 23.15 20.87 -20.68
CA GLY A 631 23.48 19.62 -19.99
C GLY A 631 24.94 19.50 -19.54
N THR A 632 25.75 20.55 -19.73
CA THR A 632 27.11 20.62 -19.16
C THR A 632 27.05 20.87 -17.67
N PHE A 633 27.81 20.07 -16.91
CA PHE A 633 28.02 20.34 -15.49
C PHE A 633 29.10 21.40 -15.31
N VAL A 634 28.88 22.37 -14.43
CA VAL A 634 29.84 23.44 -14.18
C VAL A 634 30.20 23.50 -12.70
N HIS A 635 31.49 23.33 -12.40
CA HIS A 635 32.02 23.39 -11.05
C HIS A 635 32.80 24.70 -10.85
N LEU A 636 32.22 25.63 -10.10
CA LEU A 636 32.79 26.97 -9.90
C LEU A 636 34.04 26.98 -9.02
N GLY A 637 34.24 25.96 -8.17
CA GLY A 637 35.38 25.85 -7.25
C GLY A 637 35.28 26.82 -6.06
N SER A 638 36.10 26.60 -5.02
CA SER A 638 36.16 27.53 -3.89
C SER A 638 37.00 28.75 -4.28
N LYS A 639 36.39 29.93 -4.35
CA LYS A 639 37.16 31.18 -4.34
C LYS A 639 37.57 31.44 -2.90
N GLY A 640 38.88 31.38 -2.64
CA GLY A 640 39.43 31.71 -1.33
C GLY A 640 38.87 33.05 -0.87
N SER A 641 38.35 33.09 0.35
CA SER A 641 38.27 34.34 1.08
C SER A 641 39.69 34.87 1.16
N ASP A 642 39.98 35.97 0.46
CA ASP A 642 41.14 36.78 0.80
C ASP A 642 41.10 37.07 2.31
N GLY A 643 42.16 36.68 3.00
CA GLY A 643 42.52 37.16 4.34
C GLY A 643 41.69 36.64 5.51
N ARG A 644 42.29 35.74 6.29
CA ARG A 644 42.34 36.00 7.74
C ARG A 644 43.23 37.21 8.00
#